data_AF-W4LNN3-F1
#
_entry.id   AF-W4LNN3-F1
#
_cell.length_a   1.000
_cell.length_b   1.000
_cell.length_c   1.000
_cell.angle_alpha   90.00
_cell.angle_beta   90.00
_cell.angle_gamma   90.00
#
_symmetry.space_group_name_H-M   'P 1'
#
loop_
_entity.id
_entity.type
_entity.pdbx_description
1 polymer ?
#
loop_
_entity_poly.entity_id
_entity_poly.type
_entity_poly.pdbx_seq_one_letter_code
_entity_poly.pdbx_strand_id
1 'polypeptide(L)'
;MQRISGPQRVMFSRRLGHDWRDLATYLEIPDYEQGFAEGAEGQDILTWLEQRGRLHEVLAALNDIGRSELAEILQVQSPPSPGPDAVTPSWPGRPYPGLCAFSSEEAPIFCGRDRHADALVERLKDPQHRFVAVVGASGSGKSSVVAAGVLPRLQQGAIPGCANWIVLEFTPGGPANDPFHALSIHLEPWLRHQRLRARDIDQKLRVSGGLSELVQQALGHREHAELVLFIDQFEELFTLCDESCRQPFINMLFQAASISRLRIIITLRSDFSAQCIQDDKLASLLNAGFYALPPPGIAELYAMITRPAALAGLRFEPDDLPWRILDDTGTEPGALALMAFALAELYEALTPEGVLTLDAYERFGGVSGVLGKRADETYDALPAASQDALGTVFKELVEVDAERGVPTRKRSALQHFGPNRAALDLIKVLTEARLLVCSSPEHGEPMVEVAHEALLLHWGLLSDWIEERFDDFRLLRQVKLAAAEWERYQRSSYYLWRHELLVPVAKMLNRLQPVLSPVERAFVRLESERLLEQIDDRNTSHQERVKIGDRLADIGDPRPGVELNEDQLPDLVWCEVPGGEVALEDNAGTFDVAPGYISKYPVTWAQYRCFLQAGDGYANAGWWEGLAEREEEPGEQYRELDNHPAEMVSWYDAVAYCRWLSAKLGYEIRLPTEWEWQQAATVGDPSRKYPWGTNWEAERANTYESRLGRTTAVGMYPRGASLVGALDMSGNILEWCLNLHADPSDTDLSSSSGRVVRGGSWDDDPLFARVFPLPLLPSVPLR
;
A
#
# COMPACT_ATOMS: atom_id res chain seq x y z
N MET A 1 -30.70 -17.89 -6.53
CA MET A 1 -32.04 -17.50 -7.03
C MET A 1 -31.94 -17.18 -8.52
N GLN A 2 -32.04 -18.18 -9.40
CA GLN A 2 -32.12 -17.97 -10.85
C GLN A 2 -33.57 -18.19 -11.28
N ARG A 3 -34.26 -17.13 -11.71
CA ARG A 3 -35.57 -17.24 -12.34
C ARG A 3 -35.37 -17.39 -13.84
N ILE A 4 -35.72 -18.56 -14.39
CA ILE A 4 -35.99 -18.71 -15.82
C ILE A 4 -37.08 -17.70 -16.18
N SER A 5 -36.83 -16.83 -17.17
CA SER A 5 -37.78 -15.76 -17.53
C SER A 5 -39.08 -16.33 -18.11
N GLY A 6 -40.21 -15.63 -17.95
CA GLY A 6 -41.52 -16.06 -18.45
C GLY A 6 -41.55 -16.52 -19.92
N PRO A 7 -40.86 -15.83 -20.86
CA PRO A 7 -40.74 -16.28 -22.26
C PRO A 7 -39.90 -17.55 -22.43
N GLN A 8 -38.85 -17.74 -21.61
CA GLN A 8 -38.05 -18.96 -21.61
C GLN A 8 -38.84 -20.17 -21.10
N ARG A 9 -39.73 -19.98 -20.11
CA ARG A 9 -40.63 -21.05 -19.60
C ARG A 9 -41.61 -21.54 -20.65
N VAL A 10 -42.23 -20.63 -21.40
CA VAL A 10 -43.19 -20.96 -22.46
C VAL A 10 -42.50 -21.67 -23.64
N MET A 11 -41.25 -21.30 -23.94
CA MET A 11 -40.43 -21.95 -24.98
C MET A 11 -39.92 -23.33 -24.54
N PHE A 12 -39.47 -23.46 -23.30
CA PHE A 12 -39.03 -24.73 -22.70
C PHE A 12 -40.20 -25.72 -22.58
N SER A 13 -41.39 -25.23 -22.19
CA SER A 13 -42.64 -25.99 -22.13
C SER A 13 -43.09 -26.55 -23.50
N ARG A 14 -43.10 -25.70 -24.54
CA ARG A 14 -43.56 -26.10 -25.88
C ARG A 14 -42.69 -27.16 -26.55
N ARG A 15 -41.42 -27.31 -26.15
CA ARG A 15 -40.48 -28.28 -26.75
C ARG A 15 -40.32 -29.57 -25.95
N LEU A 16 -40.55 -29.55 -24.63
CA LEU A 16 -40.61 -30.77 -23.81
C LEU A 16 -41.79 -31.69 -24.17
N GLY A 17 -42.83 -31.16 -24.83
CA GLY A 17 -43.92 -31.98 -25.38
C GLY A 17 -44.46 -33.02 -24.38
N HIS A 18 -44.49 -34.29 -24.79
CA HIS A 18 -44.91 -35.43 -23.95
C HIS A 18 -43.78 -36.01 -23.08
N ASP A 19 -42.53 -35.55 -23.23
CA ASP A 19 -41.33 -36.09 -22.56
C ASP A 19 -41.10 -35.49 -21.16
N TRP A 20 -42.01 -34.62 -20.68
CA TRP A 20 -41.97 -34.14 -19.30
C TRP A 20 -42.06 -35.27 -18.27
N ARG A 21 -42.67 -36.40 -18.65
CA ARG A 21 -42.79 -37.59 -17.80
C ARG A 21 -41.44 -38.23 -17.52
N ASP A 22 -40.51 -38.18 -18.49
CA ASP A 22 -39.16 -38.70 -18.29
C ASP A 22 -38.36 -37.79 -17.34
N LEU A 23 -38.52 -36.47 -17.46
CA LEU A 23 -37.96 -35.51 -16.51
C LEU A 23 -38.55 -35.69 -15.09
N ALA A 24 -39.87 -35.92 -14.98
CA ALA A 24 -40.54 -36.15 -13.71
C ALA A 24 -40.13 -37.48 -13.06
N THR A 25 -39.94 -38.53 -13.88
CA THR A 25 -39.43 -39.84 -13.45
C THR A 25 -37.98 -39.74 -12.99
N TYR A 26 -37.15 -39.02 -13.74
CA TYR A 26 -35.73 -38.79 -13.41
C TYR A 26 -35.56 -37.98 -12.11
N LEU A 27 -36.41 -36.97 -11.87
CA LEU A 27 -36.41 -36.16 -10.66
C LEU A 27 -37.17 -36.79 -9.47
N GLU A 28 -37.54 -38.07 -9.60
CA GLU A 28 -38.28 -38.87 -8.61
C GLU A 28 -39.53 -38.16 -8.07
N ILE A 29 -40.27 -37.45 -8.94
CA ILE A 29 -41.51 -36.76 -8.55
C ILE A 29 -42.61 -37.80 -8.36
N PRO A 30 -43.20 -37.98 -7.16
CA PRO A 30 -44.17 -39.03 -6.90
C PRO A 30 -45.44 -38.89 -7.75
N ASP A 31 -45.93 -39.99 -8.34
CA ASP A 31 -47.09 -39.99 -9.26
C ASP A 31 -48.36 -39.36 -8.67
N TYR A 32 -48.53 -39.37 -7.34
CA TYR A 32 -49.67 -38.74 -6.67
C TYR A 32 -49.53 -37.22 -6.47
N GLU A 33 -48.30 -36.69 -6.54
CA GLU A 33 -48.00 -35.25 -6.51
C GLU A 33 -47.86 -34.64 -7.91
N GLN A 34 -47.70 -35.48 -8.93
CA GLN A 34 -47.83 -35.14 -10.35
C GLN A 34 -49.29 -34.83 -10.69
N GLY A 35 -49.96 -33.89 -10.01
CA GLY A 35 -51.38 -33.52 -10.17
C GLY A 35 -51.76 -32.96 -11.56
N PHE A 36 -51.42 -33.72 -12.58
CA PHE A 36 -51.38 -33.45 -14.00
C PHE A 36 -52.35 -34.47 -14.61
N ALA A 37 -53.64 -34.22 -14.46
CA ALA A 37 -54.64 -34.92 -15.27
C ALA A 37 -54.28 -34.78 -16.77
N GLU A 38 -54.68 -35.74 -17.60
CA GLU A 38 -54.44 -35.75 -19.06
C GLU A 38 -54.52 -34.33 -19.67
N GLY A 39 -53.36 -33.74 -19.99
CA GLY A 39 -53.27 -32.37 -20.53
C GLY A 39 -52.23 -31.43 -19.91
N ALA A 40 -51.44 -31.83 -18.91
CA ALA A 40 -50.38 -30.97 -18.38
C ALA A 40 -49.19 -30.79 -19.34
N GLU A 41 -48.63 -29.58 -19.36
CA GLU A 41 -47.50 -29.19 -20.21
C GLU A 41 -46.21 -28.98 -19.38
N GLY A 42 -45.04 -28.94 -20.03
CA GLY A 42 -43.74 -28.79 -19.34
C GLY A 42 -43.61 -27.54 -18.46
N GLN A 43 -44.44 -26.51 -18.69
CA GLN A 43 -44.51 -25.31 -17.85
C GLN A 43 -45.04 -25.59 -16.43
N ASP A 44 -45.89 -26.60 -16.28
CA ASP A 44 -46.52 -26.91 -15.00
C ASP A 44 -45.52 -27.57 -14.03
N ILE A 45 -44.60 -28.39 -14.55
CA ILE A 45 -43.50 -28.99 -13.79
C ILE A 45 -42.47 -27.95 -13.35
N LEU A 46 -42.06 -27.05 -14.24
CA LEU A 46 -41.12 -25.98 -13.87
C LEU A 46 -41.70 -25.06 -12.79
N THR A 47 -43.00 -24.81 -12.87
CA THR A 47 -43.73 -24.03 -11.86
C THR A 47 -43.79 -24.77 -10.52
N TRP A 48 -44.04 -26.08 -10.56
CA TRP A 48 -44.04 -26.96 -9.38
C TRP A 48 -42.66 -27.02 -8.69
N LEU A 49 -41.58 -27.12 -9.47
CA LEU A 49 -40.19 -27.14 -8.99
C LEU A 49 -39.78 -25.78 -8.41
N GLU A 50 -40.17 -24.68 -9.04
CA GLU A 50 -39.89 -23.33 -8.55
C GLU A 50 -40.56 -23.05 -7.20
N GLN A 51 -41.83 -23.42 -7.05
CA GLN A 51 -42.58 -23.25 -5.79
C GLN A 51 -41.95 -23.99 -4.61
N ARG A 52 -41.15 -25.04 -4.88
CA ARG A 52 -40.45 -25.85 -3.88
C ARG A 52 -38.94 -25.57 -3.82
N GLY A 53 -38.43 -24.60 -4.56
CA GLY A 53 -37.00 -24.26 -4.58
C GLY A 53 -36.09 -25.29 -5.27
N ARG A 54 -36.67 -26.28 -5.97
CA ARG A 54 -35.98 -27.42 -6.62
C ARG A 54 -35.58 -27.14 -8.07
N LEU A 55 -35.68 -25.90 -8.53
CA LEU A 55 -35.38 -25.52 -9.93
C LEU A 55 -33.91 -25.82 -10.32
N HIS A 56 -33.00 -25.85 -9.35
CA HIS A 56 -31.59 -26.19 -9.56
C HIS A 56 -31.38 -27.66 -9.95
N GLU A 57 -32.30 -28.56 -9.59
CA GLU A 57 -32.24 -29.98 -9.95
C GLU A 57 -32.52 -30.21 -11.44
N VAL A 58 -33.20 -29.27 -12.11
CA VAL A 58 -33.37 -29.29 -13.57
C VAL A 58 -32.02 -29.17 -14.26
N LEU A 59 -31.08 -28.38 -13.74
CA LEU A 59 -29.72 -28.27 -14.28
C LEU A 59 -28.92 -29.56 -14.06
N ALA A 60 -29.15 -30.26 -12.94
CA ALA A 60 -28.55 -31.56 -12.69
C ALA A 60 -29.14 -32.66 -13.58
N ALA A 61 -30.45 -32.63 -13.86
CA ALA A 61 -31.10 -33.52 -14.82
C ALA A 61 -30.68 -33.22 -16.27
N LEU A 62 -30.46 -31.94 -16.59
CA LEU A 62 -29.93 -31.51 -17.88
C LEU A 62 -28.48 -31.98 -18.10
N ASN A 63 -27.70 -32.25 -17.06
CA ASN A 63 -26.36 -32.84 -17.19
C ASN A 63 -26.36 -34.33 -17.56
N ASP A 64 -27.45 -35.06 -17.26
CA ASP A 64 -27.63 -36.46 -17.66
C ASP A 64 -28.26 -36.60 -19.06
N ILE A 65 -28.93 -35.54 -19.53
CA ILE A 65 -29.38 -35.36 -20.91
C ILE A 65 -28.13 -35.02 -21.75
N GLY A 66 -27.83 -35.83 -22.77
CA GLY A 66 -26.57 -35.74 -23.51
C GLY A 66 -26.26 -34.33 -24.05
N ARG A 67 -24.97 -33.95 -24.10
CA ARG A 67 -24.50 -32.61 -24.51
C ARG A 67 -25.05 -32.13 -25.87
N SER A 68 -25.43 -33.05 -26.75
CA SER A 68 -26.10 -32.77 -28.04
C SER A 68 -27.52 -32.22 -27.91
N GLU A 69 -28.32 -32.72 -26.96
CA GLU A 69 -29.70 -32.29 -26.72
C GLU A 69 -29.75 -30.94 -25.98
N LEU A 70 -28.77 -30.70 -25.09
CA LEU A 70 -28.56 -29.43 -24.40
C LEU A 70 -28.30 -28.25 -25.37
N ALA A 71 -27.51 -28.46 -26.43
CA ALA A 71 -27.22 -27.45 -27.44
C ALA A 71 -28.47 -27.04 -28.23
N GLU A 72 -29.35 -28.00 -28.56
CA GLU A 72 -30.64 -27.75 -29.22
C GLU A 72 -31.64 -27.00 -28.32
N ILE A 73 -31.65 -27.31 -27.02
CA ILE A 73 -32.51 -26.66 -26.01
C ILE A 73 -32.09 -25.20 -25.78
N LEU A 74 -30.78 -24.90 -25.73
CA LEU A 74 -30.25 -23.57 -25.48
C LEU A 74 -30.27 -22.63 -26.71
N GLN A 75 -30.75 -23.09 -27.86
CA GLN A 75 -30.68 -22.37 -29.15
C GLN A 75 -29.26 -21.90 -29.51
N VAL A 76 -28.24 -22.63 -29.04
CA VAL A 76 -26.90 -22.45 -29.54
C VAL A 76 -26.94 -23.01 -30.96
N GLN A 77 -26.98 -22.14 -31.98
CA GLN A 77 -26.71 -22.61 -33.33
C GLN A 77 -25.29 -23.18 -33.32
N SER A 78 -25.16 -24.50 -33.38
CA SER A 78 -23.88 -25.12 -33.73
C SER A 78 -23.44 -24.44 -35.03
N PRO A 79 -22.22 -23.86 -35.09
CA PRO A 79 -21.72 -23.35 -36.34
C PRO A 79 -21.79 -24.51 -37.35
N PRO A 80 -22.20 -24.26 -38.61
CA PRO A 80 -22.19 -25.31 -39.61
C PRO A 80 -20.78 -25.91 -39.64
N SER A 81 -20.66 -27.22 -39.45
CA SER A 81 -19.40 -27.92 -39.63
C SER A 81 -18.85 -27.49 -41.00
N PRO A 82 -17.64 -26.90 -41.08
CA PRO A 82 -17.09 -26.57 -42.36
C PRO A 82 -16.93 -27.89 -43.12
N GLY A 83 -17.64 -28.01 -44.24
CA GLY A 83 -17.32 -29.05 -45.22
C GLY A 83 -15.84 -28.91 -45.63
N PRO A 84 -15.21 -29.97 -46.14
CA PRO A 84 -13.77 -30.02 -46.43
C PRO A 84 -13.27 -29.01 -47.50
N ASP A 85 -14.12 -28.12 -48.00
CA ASP A 85 -13.75 -27.07 -48.95
C ASP A 85 -13.54 -25.74 -48.21
N ALA A 86 -12.31 -25.26 -48.26
CA ALA A 86 -11.78 -24.09 -47.57
C ALA A 86 -12.67 -22.83 -47.70
N VAL A 87 -13.47 -22.56 -46.67
CA VAL A 87 -14.02 -21.22 -46.41
C VAL A 87 -12.86 -20.37 -45.89
N THR A 88 -12.41 -19.39 -46.67
CA THR A 88 -11.49 -18.36 -46.19
C THR A 88 -12.04 -17.76 -44.89
N PRO A 89 -11.26 -17.73 -43.80
CA PRO A 89 -11.74 -17.23 -42.52
C PRO A 89 -12.20 -15.78 -42.68
N SER A 90 -13.36 -15.45 -42.12
CA SER A 90 -13.90 -14.09 -42.14
C SER A 90 -13.09 -13.13 -41.26
N TRP A 91 -12.27 -13.66 -40.35
CA TRP A 91 -11.34 -12.93 -39.51
C TRP A 91 -9.94 -13.54 -39.59
N PRO A 92 -8.94 -12.85 -40.16
CA PRO A 92 -7.58 -13.39 -40.31
C PRO A 92 -6.70 -13.20 -39.07
N GLY A 93 -7.20 -12.52 -38.03
CA GLY A 93 -6.44 -12.20 -36.82
C GLY A 93 -6.74 -13.15 -35.64
N ARG A 94 -6.18 -12.81 -34.48
CA ARG A 94 -6.49 -13.49 -33.21
C ARG A 94 -7.97 -13.26 -32.82
N PRO A 95 -8.74 -14.32 -32.46
CA PRO A 95 -10.15 -14.17 -32.11
C PRO A 95 -10.41 -13.83 -30.62
N TYR A 96 -9.41 -14.00 -29.75
CA TYR A 96 -9.53 -13.73 -28.32
C TYR A 96 -8.48 -12.69 -27.88
N PRO A 97 -8.88 -11.55 -27.31
CA PRO A 97 -7.96 -10.48 -26.91
C PRO A 97 -7.28 -10.71 -25.54
N GLY A 98 -7.65 -11.76 -24.80
CA GLY A 98 -7.13 -12.05 -23.46
C GLY A 98 -7.75 -11.16 -22.38
N LEU A 99 -6.93 -10.58 -21.51
CA LEU A 99 -7.37 -9.69 -20.42
C LEU A 99 -7.76 -8.28 -20.90
N CYS A 100 -7.51 -7.95 -22.16
CA CYS A 100 -7.87 -6.66 -22.75
C CYS A 100 -9.35 -6.62 -23.14
N ALA A 101 -9.98 -5.44 -23.06
CA ALA A 101 -11.31 -5.23 -23.61
C ALA A 101 -11.29 -5.26 -25.15
N PHE A 102 -12.32 -5.84 -25.77
CA PHE A 102 -12.54 -5.72 -27.22
C PHE A 102 -12.68 -4.26 -27.65
N SER A 103 -11.97 -3.91 -28.71
CA SER A 103 -12.00 -2.61 -29.39
C SER A 103 -13.03 -2.58 -30.53
N SER A 104 -13.24 -1.39 -31.11
CA SER A 104 -14.14 -1.19 -32.25
C SER A 104 -13.72 -1.96 -33.51
N GLU A 105 -12.41 -2.19 -33.70
CA GLU A 105 -11.87 -2.96 -34.82
C GLU A 105 -12.17 -4.46 -34.70
N GLU A 106 -12.34 -4.94 -33.46
CA GLU A 106 -12.63 -6.33 -33.11
C GLU A 106 -14.14 -6.61 -33.04
N ALA A 107 -14.99 -5.65 -33.45
CA ALA A 107 -16.44 -5.82 -33.51
C ALA A 107 -16.91 -7.10 -34.24
N PRO A 108 -16.29 -7.55 -35.35
CA PRO A 108 -16.72 -8.76 -36.04
C PRO A 108 -16.63 -10.03 -35.19
N ILE A 109 -15.66 -10.09 -34.26
CA ILE A 109 -15.42 -11.23 -33.38
C ILE A 109 -16.03 -11.03 -31.98
N PHE A 110 -16.66 -9.89 -31.71
CA PHE A 110 -17.37 -9.65 -30.46
C PHE A 110 -18.72 -10.39 -30.43
N CYS A 111 -18.75 -11.54 -29.78
CA CYS A 111 -19.90 -12.46 -29.77
C CYS A 111 -20.55 -12.61 -28.39
N GLY A 112 -21.81 -13.03 -28.36
CA GLY A 112 -22.50 -13.44 -27.13
C GLY A 112 -23.18 -12.31 -26.35
N ARG A 113 -22.91 -11.03 -26.67
CA ARG A 113 -23.58 -9.86 -26.06
C ARG A 113 -24.39 -9.01 -27.04
N ASP A 114 -24.74 -9.57 -28.19
CA ASP A 114 -25.45 -8.88 -29.26
C ASP A 114 -26.74 -8.21 -28.77
N ARG A 115 -27.56 -8.93 -27.99
CA ARG A 115 -28.82 -8.42 -27.43
C ARG A 115 -28.63 -7.20 -26.52
N HIS A 116 -27.53 -7.17 -25.77
CA HIS A 116 -27.21 -6.05 -24.88
C HIS A 116 -26.76 -4.83 -25.67
N ALA A 117 -25.90 -5.04 -26.69
CA ALA A 117 -25.49 -3.97 -27.60
C ALA A 117 -26.70 -3.39 -28.36
N ASP A 118 -27.58 -4.24 -28.89
CA ASP A 118 -28.78 -3.81 -29.60
C ASP A 118 -29.73 -3.02 -28.68
N ALA A 119 -29.96 -3.48 -27.44
CA ALA A 119 -30.78 -2.77 -26.47
C ALA A 119 -30.21 -1.39 -26.09
N LEU A 120 -28.88 -1.26 -26.00
CA LEU A 120 -28.22 0.03 -25.77
C LEU A 120 -28.36 0.96 -26.98
N VAL A 121 -28.19 0.45 -28.19
CA VAL A 121 -28.42 1.22 -29.43
C VAL A 121 -29.87 1.70 -29.51
N GLU A 122 -30.85 0.85 -29.19
CA GLU A 122 -32.27 1.23 -29.14
C GLU A 122 -32.53 2.37 -28.14
N ARG A 123 -31.86 2.39 -26.99
CA ARG A 123 -31.97 3.51 -26.05
C ARG A 123 -31.38 4.80 -26.61
N LEU A 124 -30.25 4.71 -27.31
CA LEU A 124 -29.59 5.87 -27.93
C LEU A 124 -30.37 6.42 -29.14
N LYS A 125 -31.30 5.65 -29.72
CA LYS A 125 -32.20 6.13 -30.78
C LYS A 125 -33.17 7.19 -30.29
N ASP A 126 -33.59 7.14 -29.03
CA ASP A 126 -34.52 8.11 -28.47
C ASP A 126 -33.84 9.49 -28.32
N PRO A 127 -34.30 10.53 -29.03
CA PRO A 127 -33.73 11.87 -28.91
C PRO A 127 -33.87 12.49 -27.51
N GLN A 128 -34.75 11.95 -26.66
CA GLN A 128 -34.93 12.38 -25.28
C GLN A 128 -33.92 11.72 -24.32
N HIS A 129 -33.31 10.59 -24.71
CA HIS A 129 -32.31 9.89 -23.90
C HIS A 129 -30.90 10.18 -24.42
N ARG A 130 -30.29 11.23 -23.86
CA ARG A 130 -28.93 11.67 -24.20
C ARG A 130 -27.85 11.12 -23.29
N PHE A 131 -28.23 10.40 -22.25
CA PHE A 131 -27.32 9.82 -21.27
C PHE A 131 -27.69 8.36 -21.04
N VAL A 132 -26.69 7.48 -21.05
CA VAL A 132 -26.83 6.07 -20.69
C VAL A 132 -25.69 5.65 -19.77
N ALA A 133 -26.03 5.08 -18.61
CA ALA A 133 -25.08 4.46 -17.70
C ALA A 133 -25.18 2.94 -17.79
N VAL A 134 -24.11 2.29 -18.26
CA VAL A 134 -23.98 0.83 -18.30
C VAL A 134 -23.38 0.36 -16.98
N VAL A 135 -24.22 -0.21 -16.12
CA VAL A 135 -23.87 -0.55 -14.73
C VAL A 135 -23.80 -2.06 -14.55
N GLY A 136 -22.71 -2.56 -13.98
CA GLY A 136 -22.53 -4.00 -13.74
C GLY A 136 -21.26 -4.34 -12.97
N ALA A 137 -21.17 -5.58 -12.50
CA ALA A 137 -20.03 -6.08 -11.73
C ALA A 137 -18.68 -5.93 -12.49
N SER A 138 -17.56 -5.98 -11.77
CA SER A 138 -16.24 -6.06 -12.40
C SER A 138 -16.16 -7.30 -13.30
N GLY A 139 -15.53 -7.15 -14.47
CA GLY A 139 -15.40 -8.25 -15.43
C GLY A 139 -16.70 -8.69 -16.12
N SER A 140 -17.82 -7.95 -16.05
CA SER A 140 -19.05 -8.32 -16.77
C SER A 140 -19.04 -8.01 -18.29
N GLY A 141 -17.98 -7.36 -18.78
CA GLY A 141 -17.81 -6.98 -20.19
C GLY A 141 -18.37 -5.59 -20.55
N LYS A 142 -18.54 -4.68 -19.58
CA LYS A 142 -19.07 -3.32 -19.80
C LYS A 142 -18.35 -2.55 -20.92
N SER A 143 -17.03 -2.42 -20.81
CA SER A 143 -16.20 -1.70 -21.79
C SER A 143 -16.34 -2.33 -23.18
N SER A 144 -16.24 -3.65 -23.31
CA SER A 144 -16.36 -4.35 -24.59
C SER A 144 -17.76 -4.25 -25.22
N VAL A 145 -18.83 -4.30 -24.41
CA VAL A 145 -20.20 -4.11 -24.91
C VAL A 145 -20.37 -2.73 -25.55
N VAL A 146 -19.79 -1.69 -24.95
CA VAL A 146 -19.85 -0.35 -25.53
C VAL A 146 -18.89 -0.22 -26.72
N ALA A 147 -17.60 -0.51 -26.51
CA ALA A 147 -16.52 -0.29 -27.48
C ALA A 147 -16.63 -1.14 -28.75
N ALA A 148 -16.94 -2.43 -28.62
CA ALA A 148 -17.04 -3.38 -29.74
C ALA A 148 -18.50 -3.67 -30.13
N GLY A 149 -19.44 -3.53 -29.18
CA GLY A 149 -20.86 -3.77 -29.44
C GLY A 149 -21.59 -2.53 -29.97
N VAL A 150 -21.59 -1.44 -29.22
CA VAL A 150 -22.44 -0.26 -29.49
C VAL A 150 -21.80 0.70 -30.49
N LEU A 151 -20.58 1.16 -30.24
CA LEU A 151 -19.93 2.18 -31.06
C LEU A 151 -19.79 1.77 -32.54
N PRO A 152 -19.42 0.52 -32.89
CA PRO A 152 -19.32 0.09 -34.29
C PRO A 152 -20.68 0.03 -34.98
N ARG A 153 -21.74 -0.40 -34.27
CA ARG A 153 -23.13 -0.36 -34.78
C ARG A 153 -23.57 1.06 -35.10
N LEU A 154 -23.19 2.05 -34.28
CA LEU A 154 -23.44 3.47 -34.57
C LEU A 154 -22.66 3.93 -35.81
N GLN A 155 -21.38 3.60 -35.92
CA GLN A 155 -20.58 3.96 -37.11
C GLN A 155 -21.12 3.31 -38.40
N GLN A 156 -21.74 2.14 -38.29
CA GLN A 156 -22.41 1.43 -39.41
C GLN A 156 -23.83 1.93 -39.72
N GLY A 157 -24.33 2.94 -39.00
CA GLY A 157 -25.62 3.55 -39.30
C GLY A 157 -26.83 2.84 -38.67
N ALA A 158 -26.67 2.14 -37.54
CA ALA A 158 -27.79 1.51 -36.82
C ALA A 158 -28.89 2.50 -36.39
N ILE A 159 -28.57 3.79 -36.34
CA ILE A 159 -29.50 4.91 -36.18
C ILE A 159 -29.45 5.74 -37.48
N PRO A 160 -30.60 6.13 -38.07
CA PRO A 160 -30.59 6.95 -39.27
C PRO A 160 -29.76 8.23 -39.10
N GLY A 161 -28.72 8.40 -39.93
CA GLY A 161 -27.81 9.54 -39.89
C GLY A 161 -26.60 9.42 -38.94
N CYS A 162 -26.47 8.34 -38.18
CA CYS A 162 -25.39 8.21 -37.19
C CYS A 162 -24.02 7.79 -37.72
N ALA A 163 -23.92 7.39 -38.99
CA ALA A 163 -22.64 7.01 -39.61
C ALA A 163 -21.60 8.15 -39.60
N ASN A 164 -22.04 9.42 -39.51
CA ASN A 164 -21.18 10.60 -39.46
C ASN A 164 -20.96 11.13 -38.03
N TRP A 165 -21.38 10.40 -37.00
CA TRP A 165 -21.19 10.82 -35.62
C TRP A 165 -19.71 10.71 -35.21
N ILE A 166 -19.27 11.69 -34.42
CA ILE A 166 -17.92 11.71 -33.85
C ILE A 166 -17.96 10.93 -32.54
N VAL A 167 -17.07 9.96 -32.38
CA VAL A 167 -16.94 9.19 -31.15
C VAL A 167 -15.69 9.62 -30.41
N LEU A 168 -15.84 9.97 -29.13
CA LEU A 168 -14.75 10.24 -28.21
C LEU A 168 -14.80 9.24 -27.06
N GLU A 169 -13.70 8.55 -26.82
CA GLU A 169 -13.54 7.58 -25.75
C GLU A 169 -12.40 8.02 -24.83
N PHE A 170 -12.65 8.05 -23.52
CA PHE A 170 -11.63 8.31 -22.52
C PHE A 170 -12.04 7.77 -21.15
N THR A 171 -11.10 7.81 -20.20
CA THR A 171 -11.27 7.38 -18.81
C THR A 171 -10.97 8.55 -17.86
N PRO A 172 -11.78 8.82 -16.80
CA PRO A 172 -11.63 10.00 -15.95
C PRO A 172 -10.27 10.13 -15.25
N GLY A 173 -9.72 9.03 -14.73
CA GLY A 173 -8.45 9.00 -14.01
C GLY A 173 -7.23 8.95 -14.93
N GLY A 174 -7.36 9.48 -16.15
CA GLY A 174 -6.28 9.60 -17.14
C GLY A 174 -5.17 10.57 -16.70
N PRO A 175 -4.43 11.16 -17.66
CA PRO A 175 -3.27 12.01 -17.35
C PRO A 175 -3.58 13.08 -16.29
N ALA A 176 -2.68 13.20 -15.31
CA ALA A 176 -2.77 14.14 -14.18
C ALA A 176 -3.94 13.94 -13.20
N ASN A 177 -4.62 12.76 -13.20
CA ASN A 177 -5.76 12.48 -12.32
C ASN A 177 -6.88 13.55 -12.43
N ASP A 178 -7.00 14.16 -13.60
CA ASP A 178 -7.95 15.25 -13.85
C ASP A 178 -8.86 14.93 -15.04
N PRO A 179 -10.18 14.78 -14.80
CA PRO A 179 -11.11 14.36 -15.85
C PRO A 179 -11.31 15.43 -16.94
N PHE A 180 -11.06 16.71 -16.64
CA PHE A 180 -11.09 17.77 -17.63
C PHE A 180 -9.89 17.70 -18.56
N HIS A 181 -8.72 17.44 -17.98
CA HIS A 181 -7.50 17.31 -18.76
C HIS A 181 -7.57 16.09 -19.67
N ALA A 182 -8.01 14.94 -19.15
CA ALA A 182 -8.24 13.74 -19.93
C ALA A 182 -9.17 14.01 -21.13
N LEU A 183 -10.35 14.59 -20.90
CA LEU A 183 -11.28 14.95 -21.98
C LEU A 183 -10.67 15.94 -23.00
N SER A 184 -9.86 16.90 -22.53
CA SER A 184 -9.25 17.92 -23.40
C SER A 184 -8.30 17.31 -24.44
N ILE A 185 -7.56 16.27 -24.07
CA ILE A 185 -6.62 15.56 -24.95
C ILE A 185 -7.38 14.87 -26.09
N HIS A 186 -8.49 14.21 -25.78
CA HIS A 186 -9.30 13.51 -26.78
C HIS A 186 -10.13 14.47 -27.66
N LEU A 187 -10.46 15.67 -27.17
CA LEU A 187 -11.13 16.71 -27.95
C LEU A 187 -10.18 17.47 -28.90
N GLU A 188 -8.90 17.62 -28.54
CA GLU A 188 -7.94 18.44 -29.31
C GLU A 188 -7.89 18.09 -30.82
N PRO A 189 -7.81 16.82 -31.25
CA PRO A 189 -7.75 16.47 -32.67
C PRO A 189 -8.89 17.05 -33.51
N TRP A 190 -10.08 17.18 -32.93
CA TRP A 190 -11.28 17.69 -33.59
C TRP A 190 -11.38 19.22 -33.60
N LEU A 191 -10.53 19.89 -32.81
CA LEU A 191 -10.53 21.34 -32.65
C LEU A 191 -9.25 22.00 -33.19
N ARG A 192 -8.33 21.24 -33.80
CA ARG A 192 -7.07 21.76 -34.37
C ARG A 192 -7.29 22.89 -35.38
N HIS A 193 -8.35 22.83 -36.18
CA HIS A 193 -8.68 23.90 -37.14
C HIS A 193 -9.06 25.23 -36.47
N GLN A 194 -9.51 25.18 -35.22
CA GLN A 194 -9.81 26.36 -34.39
C GLN A 194 -8.58 26.87 -33.62
N ARG A 195 -7.40 26.26 -33.83
CA ARG A 195 -6.13 26.56 -33.13
C ARG A 195 -6.20 26.42 -31.61
N LEU A 196 -7.13 25.62 -31.10
CA LEU A 196 -7.21 25.30 -29.67
C LEU A 196 -6.31 24.11 -29.35
N ARG A 197 -5.52 24.22 -28.29
CA ARG A 197 -4.70 23.13 -27.73
C ARG A 197 -5.42 22.52 -26.52
N ALA A 198 -5.01 21.32 -26.08
CA ALA A 198 -5.58 20.66 -24.89
C ALA A 198 -5.71 21.61 -23.68
N ARG A 199 -4.69 22.44 -23.40
CA ARG A 199 -4.74 23.43 -22.31
C ARG A 199 -5.87 24.45 -22.44
N ASP A 200 -6.14 24.95 -23.65
CA ASP A 200 -7.21 25.93 -23.88
C ASP A 200 -8.59 25.27 -23.76
N ILE A 201 -8.68 24.01 -24.22
CA ILE A 201 -9.89 23.19 -24.13
C ILE A 201 -10.20 22.86 -22.67
N ASP A 202 -9.20 22.44 -21.89
CA ASP A 202 -9.33 22.18 -20.44
C ASP A 202 -9.92 23.40 -19.71
N GLN A 203 -9.33 24.58 -19.91
CA GLN A 203 -9.81 25.81 -19.28
C GLN A 203 -11.26 26.12 -19.67
N LYS A 204 -11.63 25.90 -20.92
CA LYS A 204 -13.01 26.09 -21.39
C LYS A 204 -13.97 25.07 -20.78
N LEU A 205 -13.59 23.79 -20.67
CA LEU A 205 -14.46 22.75 -20.12
C LEU A 205 -14.85 23.02 -18.66
N ARG A 206 -14.00 23.73 -17.91
CA ARG A 206 -14.25 24.13 -16.51
C ARG A 206 -15.24 25.29 -16.36
N VAL A 207 -15.55 25.99 -17.44
CA VAL A 207 -16.53 27.09 -17.46
C VAL A 207 -17.91 26.54 -17.84
N SER A 208 -18.95 27.04 -17.18
CA SER A 208 -20.34 26.65 -17.47
C SER A 208 -20.67 26.87 -18.96
N GLY A 209 -21.19 25.83 -19.62
CA GLY A 209 -21.51 25.87 -21.06
C GLY A 209 -20.32 25.64 -22.00
N GLY A 210 -19.08 25.55 -21.51
CA GLY A 210 -17.89 25.39 -22.34
C GLY A 210 -17.88 24.13 -23.19
N LEU A 211 -18.35 22.99 -22.66
CA LEU A 211 -18.49 21.77 -23.46
C LEU A 211 -19.48 21.94 -24.62
N SER A 212 -20.57 22.70 -24.44
CA SER A 212 -21.53 22.97 -25.52
C SER A 212 -20.87 23.73 -26.68
N GLU A 213 -20.09 24.75 -26.38
CA GLU A 213 -19.35 25.51 -27.40
C GLU A 213 -18.31 24.62 -28.11
N LEU A 214 -17.59 23.78 -27.36
CA LEU A 214 -16.59 22.87 -27.90
C LEU A 214 -17.22 21.80 -28.80
N VAL A 215 -18.36 21.22 -28.40
CA VAL A 215 -19.14 20.28 -29.22
C VAL A 215 -19.62 20.94 -30.51
N GLN A 216 -20.14 22.17 -30.44
CA GLN A 216 -20.53 22.93 -31.63
C GLN A 216 -19.34 23.19 -32.57
N GLN A 217 -18.18 23.56 -32.01
CA GLN A 217 -16.96 23.79 -32.79
C GLN A 217 -16.41 22.51 -33.43
N ALA A 218 -16.45 21.38 -32.71
CA ALA A 218 -15.97 20.08 -33.19
C ALA A 218 -16.86 19.51 -34.30
N LEU A 219 -18.18 19.68 -34.19
CA LEU A 219 -19.14 19.24 -35.21
C LEU A 219 -19.19 20.17 -36.43
N GLY A 220 -18.87 21.45 -36.24
CA GLY A 220 -18.90 22.47 -37.28
C GLY A 220 -20.26 22.56 -37.99
N HIS A 221 -20.25 22.77 -39.30
CA HIS A 221 -21.45 22.87 -40.15
C HIS A 221 -21.99 21.52 -40.64
N ARG A 222 -21.52 20.39 -40.09
CA ARG A 222 -22.00 19.06 -40.51
C ARG A 222 -23.46 18.91 -40.09
N GLU A 223 -24.38 18.94 -41.06
CA GLU A 223 -25.80 18.68 -40.81
C GLU A 223 -25.97 17.24 -40.27
N HIS A 224 -26.83 17.08 -39.27
CA HIS A 224 -27.15 15.79 -38.63
C HIS A 224 -26.01 15.04 -37.92
N ALA A 225 -24.78 15.59 -37.87
CA ALA A 225 -23.70 15.01 -37.09
C ALA A 225 -23.91 15.24 -35.59
N GLU A 226 -23.56 14.27 -34.77
CA GLU A 226 -23.59 14.35 -33.32
C GLU A 226 -22.29 13.82 -32.73
N LEU A 227 -22.04 14.15 -31.47
CA LEU A 227 -20.89 13.65 -30.72
C LEU A 227 -21.36 12.59 -29.73
N VAL A 228 -20.70 11.44 -29.71
CA VAL A 228 -20.87 10.39 -28.70
C VAL A 228 -19.66 10.45 -27.79
N LEU A 229 -19.89 10.78 -26.52
CA LEU A 229 -18.89 10.80 -25.48
C LEU A 229 -19.01 9.51 -24.67
N PHE A 230 -18.08 8.60 -24.86
CA PHE A 230 -17.94 7.39 -24.06
C PHE A 230 -16.92 7.63 -22.94
N ILE A 231 -17.40 7.57 -21.70
CA ILE A 231 -16.59 7.68 -20.48
C ILE A 231 -16.49 6.30 -19.85
N ASP A 232 -15.40 5.59 -20.11
CA ASP A 232 -15.18 4.26 -19.54
C ASP A 232 -14.69 4.37 -18.09
N GLN A 233 -14.97 3.35 -17.27
CA GLN A 233 -14.59 3.27 -15.84
C GLN A 233 -14.90 4.56 -15.06
N PHE A 234 -16.17 4.99 -15.08
CA PHE A 234 -16.61 6.23 -14.45
C PHE A 234 -16.32 6.29 -12.94
N GLU A 235 -16.20 5.13 -12.29
CA GLU A 235 -15.76 5.03 -10.89
C GLU A 235 -14.42 5.72 -10.61
N GLU A 236 -13.54 5.88 -11.60
CA GLU A 236 -12.25 6.57 -11.46
C GLU A 236 -12.40 8.03 -11.01
N LEU A 237 -13.56 8.64 -11.25
CA LEU A 237 -13.89 9.98 -10.74
C LEU A 237 -13.91 10.04 -9.20
N PHE A 238 -14.18 8.92 -8.54
CA PHE A 238 -14.25 8.81 -7.08
C PHE A 238 -12.95 8.26 -6.49
N THR A 239 -12.24 7.40 -7.22
CA THR A 239 -11.07 6.67 -6.71
C THR A 239 -9.74 7.32 -7.08
N LEU A 240 -9.62 7.89 -8.28
CA LEU A 240 -8.35 8.42 -8.80
C LEU A 240 -8.34 9.94 -8.92
N CYS A 241 -9.45 10.54 -9.34
CA CYS A 241 -9.49 11.97 -9.61
C CYS A 241 -9.42 12.84 -8.36
N ASP A 242 -8.76 14.00 -8.48
CA ASP A 242 -8.72 15.01 -7.43
C ASP A 242 -10.12 15.46 -7.00
N GLU A 243 -10.35 15.53 -5.69
CA GLU A 243 -11.65 15.92 -5.12
C GLU A 243 -12.11 17.31 -5.60
N SER A 244 -11.14 18.21 -5.84
CA SER A 244 -11.39 19.57 -6.34
C SER A 244 -12.03 19.60 -7.73
N CYS A 245 -11.80 18.58 -8.55
CA CYS A 245 -12.31 18.48 -9.92
C CYS A 245 -13.63 17.71 -10.01
N ARG A 246 -13.97 16.89 -9.01
CA ARG A 246 -15.14 15.99 -9.00
C ARG A 246 -16.46 16.74 -9.21
N GLN A 247 -16.80 17.66 -8.31
CA GLN A 247 -18.09 18.37 -8.38
C GLN A 247 -18.20 19.25 -9.63
N PRO A 248 -17.18 20.03 -10.03
CA PRO A 248 -17.20 20.76 -11.29
C PRO A 248 -17.45 19.85 -12.50
N PHE A 249 -16.83 18.67 -12.54
CA PHE A 249 -16.98 17.73 -13.65
C PHE A 249 -18.39 17.12 -13.70
N ILE A 250 -18.94 16.72 -12.55
CA ILE A 250 -20.33 16.27 -12.43
C ILE A 250 -21.30 17.35 -12.92
N ASN A 251 -21.07 18.60 -12.53
CA ASN A 251 -21.90 19.73 -12.97
C ASN A 251 -21.87 19.91 -14.49
N MET A 252 -20.69 19.77 -15.09
CA MET A 252 -20.50 19.84 -16.54
C MET A 252 -21.25 18.70 -17.24
N LEU A 253 -21.13 17.45 -16.78
CA LEU A 253 -21.86 16.31 -17.34
C LEU A 253 -23.38 16.45 -17.24
N PHE A 254 -23.87 16.94 -16.10
CA PHE A 254 -25.29 17.19 -15.89
C PHE A 254 -25.85 18.21 -16.90
N GLN A 255 -25.13 19.31 -17.13
CA GLN A 255 -25.48 20.27 -18.19
C GLN A 255 -25.36 19.65 -19.58
N ALA A 256 -24.34 18.81 -19.80
CA ALA A 256 -24.03 18.20 -21.07
C ALA A 256 -25.11 17.21 -21.54
N ALA A 257 -25.77 16.52 -20.61
CA ALA A 257 -26.90 15.64 -20.91
C ALA A 257 -28.11 16.36 -21.53
N SER A 258 -28.17 17.70 -21.47
CA SER A 258 -29.20 18.51 -22.13
C SER A 258 -28.79 19.03 -23.51
N ILE A 259 -27.56 18.76 -23.98
CA ILE A 259 -27.08 19.21 -25.29
C ILE A 259 -27.66 18.30 -26.39
N SER A 260 -28.42 18.89 -27.32
CA SER A 260 -29.17 18.16 -28.35
C SER A 260 -28.34 17.38 -29.37
N ARG A 261 -27.04 17.70 -29.51
CA ARG A 261 -26.11 17.05 -30.44
C ARG A 261 -25.01 16.25 -29.72
N LEU A 262 -25.23 15.94 -28.45
CA LEU A 262 -24.30 15.16 -27.61
C LEU A 262 -25.04 13.97 -27.02
N ARG A 263 -24.45 12.79 -27.12
CA ARG A 263 -24.84 11.59 -26.38
C ARG A 263 -23.70 11.20 -25.45
N ILE A 264 -24.02 10.82 -24.23
CA ILE A 264 -23.05 10.42 -23.22
C ILE A 264 -23.34 8.97 -22.84
N ILE A 265 -22.32 8.13 -22.91
CA ILE A 265 -22.34 6.76 -22.42
C ILE A 265 -21.30 6.68 -21.32
N ILE A 266 -21.68 6.19 -20.14
CA ILE A 266 -20.72 5.87 -19.09
C ILE A 266 -20.77 4.38 -18.79
N THR A 267 -19.63 3.79 -18.42
CA THR A 267 -19.62 2.49 -17.74
C THR A 267 -19.32 2.73 -16.26
N LEU A 268 -20.02 1.99 -15.39
CA LEU A 268 -19.88 2.15 -13.95
C LEU A 268 -19.92 0.77 -13.28
N ARG A 269 -19.01 0.53 -12.33
CA ARG A 269 -19.14 -0.66 -11.48
C ARG A 269 -20.33 -0.53 -10.53
N SER A 270 -21.06 -1.63 -10.33
CA SER A 270 -22.30 -1.63 -9.55
C SER A 270 -22.13 -1.21 -8.08
N ASP A 271 -20.95 -1.40 -7.50
CA ASP A 271 -20.58 -0.96 -6.15
C ASP A 271 -20.47 0.56 -6.01
N PHE A 272 -20.12 1.28 -7.09
CA PHE A 272 -20.05 2.75 -7.09
C PHE A 272 -21.41 3.46 -7.27
N SER A 273 -22.50 2.68 -7.41
CA SER A 273 -23.84 3.23 -7.56
C SER A 273 -24.30 4.02 -6.32
N ALA A 274 -23.89 3.61 -5.12
CA ALA A 274 -24.24 4.28 -3.88
C ALA A 274 -23.65 5.71 -3.84
N GLN A 275 -22.38 5.87 -4.21
CA GLN A 275 -21.70 7.16 -4.30
C GLN A 275 -22.36 8.07 -5.33
N CYS A 276 -22.79 7.53 -6.48
CA CYS A 276 -23.52 8.32 -7.47
C CYS A 276 -24.91 8.77 -6.97
N ILE A 277 -25.60 7.97 -6.15
CA ILE A 277 -26.92 8.33 -5.61
C ILE A 277 -26.82 9.43 -4.53
N GLN A 278 -25.67 9.57 -3.86
CA GLN A 278 -25.43 10.63 -2.88
C GLN A 278 -25.31 12.04 -3.49
N ASP A 279 -25.05 12.15 -4.80
CA ASP A 279 -25.06 13.41 -5.54
C ASP A 279 -26.36 13.55 -6.35
N ASP A 280 -27.13 14.61 -6.10
CA ASP A 280 -28.45 14.82 -6.73
C ASP A 280 -28.40 14.86 -8.27
N LYS A 281 -27.29 15.33 -8.86
CA LYS A 281 -27.15 15.46 -10.31
C LYS A 281 -26.83 14.11 -10.95
N LEU A 282 -25.91 13.35 -10.36
CA LEU A 282 -25.64 11.98 -10.80
C LEU A 282 -26.85 11.07 -10.59
N ALA A 283 -27.56 11.18 -9.47
CA ALA A 283 -28.80 10.45 -9.22
C ALA A 283 -29.84 10.74 -10.32
N SER A 284 -29.99 12.01 -10.72
CA SER A 284 -30.87 12.42 -11.82
C SER A 284 -30.45 11.82 -13.17
N LEU A 285 -29.15 11.84 -13.49
CA LEU A 285 -28.61 11.23 -14.71
C LEU A 285 -28.81 9.71 -14.74
N LEU A 286 -28.55 9.02 -13.63
CA LEU A 286 -28.78 7.58 -13.51
C LEU A 286 -30.26 7.26 -13.70
N ASN A 287 -31.17 8.00 -13.05
CA ASN A 287 -32.62 7.80 -13.22
C ASN A 287 -33.07 7.99 -14.67
N ALA A 288 -32.42 8.88 -15.42
CA ALA A 288 -32.71 9.11 -16.84
C ALA A 288 -32.17 8.00 -17.77
N GLY A 289 -31.12 7.27 -17.37
CA GLY A 289 -30.31 6.48 -18.31
C GLY A 289 -29.75 5.15 -17.80
N PHE A 290 -30.28 4.54 -16.74
CA PHE A 290 -29.70 3.35 -16.13
C PHE A 290 -29.89 2.06 -16.94
N TYR A 291 -28.81 1.40 -17.35
CA TYR A 291 -28.79 0.08 -17.98
C TYR A 291 -28.02 -0.93 -17.11
N ALA A 292 -28.72 -1.89 -16.51
CA ALA A 292 -28.07 -2.99 -15.80
C ALA A 292 -27.52 -4.02 -16.80
N LEU A 293 -26.20 -4.22 -16.81
CA LEU A 293 -25.53 -5.28 -17.56
C LEU A 293 -25.28 -6.48 -16.63
N PRO A 294 -26.06 -7.56 -16.73
CA PRO A 294 -25.86 -8.75 -15.92
C PRO A 294 -24.56 -9.49 -16.32
N PRO A 295 -24.00 -10.32 -15.41
CA PRO A 295 -23.00 -11.32 -15.79
C PRO A 295 -23.50 -12.18 -16.96
N PRO A 296 -22.60 -12.66 -17.83
CA PRO A 296 -23.01 -13.45 -18.98
C PRO A 296 -23.61 -14.78 -18.54
N GLY A 297 -24.73 -15.16 -19.17
CA GLY A 297 -25.32 -16.47 -18.95
C GLY A 297 -24.55 -17.59 -19.69
N ILE A 298 -24.88 -18.84 -19.39
CA ILE A 298 -24.27 -20.03 -20.03
C ILE A 298 -24.26 -19.94 -21.57
N ALA A 299 -25.39 -19.62 -22.18
CA ALA A 299 -25.49 -19.51 -23.65
C ALA A 299 -24.64 -18.36 -24.22
N GLU A 300 -24.50 -17.26 -23.47
CA GLU A 300 -23.66 -16.12 -23.88
C GLU A 300 -22.18 -16.47 -23.78
N LEU A 301 -21.76 -17.11 -22.68
CA LEU A 301 -20.39 -17.60 -22.48
C LEU A 301 -20.01 -18.64 -23.55
N TYR A 302 -20.89 -19.61 -23.82
CA TYR A 302 -20.64 -20.59 -24.88
C TYR A 302 -20.49 -19.93 -26.26
N ALA A 303 -21.32 -18.92 -26.56
CA ALA A 303 -21.20 -18.14 -27.78
C ALA A 303 -19.90 -17.32 -27.83
N MET A 304 -19.43 -16.78 -26.71
CA MET A 304 -18.13 -16.09 -26.60
C MET A 304 -16.95 -17.04 -26.83
N ILE A 305 -17.08 -18.31 -26.45
CA ILE A 305 -16.06 -19.33 -26.74
C ILE A 305 -16.11 -19.71 -28.22
N THR A 306 -17.25 -20.15 -28.73
CA THR A 306 -17.31 -20.88 -30.01
C THR A 306 -17.36 -20.00 -31.25
N ARG A 307 -18.10 -18.89 -31.22
CA ARG A 307 -18.34 -18.07 -32.41
C ARG A 307 -17.07 -17.33 -32.90
N PRO A 308 -16.23 -16.73 -32.04
CA PRO A 308 -15.00 -16.09 -32.50
C PRO A 308 -14.03 -17.08 -33.17
N ALA A 309 -13.88 -18.29 -32.60
CA ALA A 309 -13.12 -19.38 -33.22
C ALA A 309 -13.64 -19.74 -34.61
N ALA A 310 -14.96 -19.92 -34.76
CA ALA A 310 -15.56 -20.24 -36.05
C ALA A 310 -15.32 -19.14 -37.10
N LEU A 311 -15.42 -17.86 -36.72
CA LEU A 311 -15.15 -16.73 -37.61
C LEU A 311 -13.68 -16.65 -38.06
N ALA A 312 -12.76 -17.11 -37.20
CA ALA A 312 -11.33 -17.23 -37.47
C ALA A 312 -10.95 -18.57 -38.15
N GLY A 313 -11.92 -19.45 -38.43
CA GLY A 313 -11.68 -20.75 -39.07
C GLY A 313 -11.00 -21.79 -38.16
N LEU A 314 -11.11 -21.62 -36.84
CA LEU A 314 -10.54 -22.54 -35.85
C LEU A 314 -11.52 -23.63 -35.46
N ARG A 315 -11.00 -24.80 -35.09
CA ARG A 315 -11.79 -25.92 -34.55
C ARG A 315 -11.30 -26.34 -33.17
N PHE A 316 -12.22 -26.82 -32.34
CA PHE A 316 -11.90 -27.39 -31.03
C PHE A 316 -11.74 -28.91 -31.15
N GLU A 317 -10.79 -29.48 -30.44
CA GLU A 317 -10.61 -30.93 -30.36
C GLU A 317 -10.39 -31.35 -28.90
N PRO A 318 -11.24 -32.22 -28.32
CA PRO A 318 -12.49 -32.74 -28.88
C PRO A 318 -13.58 -31.66 -29.02
N ASP A 319 -14.65 -31.96 -29.76
CA ASP A 319 -15.76 -31.02 -30.05
C ASP A 319 -16.45 -30.49 -28.79
N ASP A 320 -16.32 -31.18 -27.65
CA ASP A 320 -16.90 -30.81 -26.37
C ASP A 320 -15.95 -30.03 -25.45
N LEU A 321 -14.73 -29.70 -25.90
CA LEU A 321 -13.80 -28.81 -25.19
C LEU A 321 -14.42 -27.45 -24.81
N PRO A 322 -15.26 -26.78 -25.64
CA PRO A 322 -15.95 -25.55 -25.24
C PRO A 322 -16.81 -25.71 -23.98
N TRP A 323 -17.46 -26.87 -23.80
CA TRP A 323 -18.21 -27.17 -22.58
C TRP A 323 -17.30 -27.34 -21.38
N ARG A 324 -16.15 -28.01 -21.58
CA ARG A 324 -15.15 -28.12 -20.51
C ARG A 324 -14.62 -26.77 -20.06
N ILE A 325 -14.29 -25.88 -21.00
CA ILE A 325 -13.84 -24.51 -20.71
C ILE A 325 -14.92 -23.74 -19.95
N LEU A 326 -16.18 -23.88 -20.36
CA LEU A 326 -17.31 -23.25 -19.70
C LEU A 326 -17.50 -23.75 -18.26
N ASP A 327 -17.44 -25.07 -18.04
CA ASP A 327 -17.55 -25.68 -16.71
C ASP A 327 -16.43 -25.19 -15.78
N ASP A 328 -15.20 -25.16 -16.29
CA ASP A 328 -14.02 -24.70 -15.54
C ASP A 328 -14.03 -23.18 -15.28
N THR A 329 -14.83 -22.39 -16.02
CA THR A 329 -14.98 -20.94 -15.81
C THR A 329 -15.76 -20.62 -14.53
N GLY A 330 -16.75 -21.43 -14.18
CA GLY A 330 -17.59 -21.19 -13.00
C GLY A 330 -18.39 -19.87 -13.04
N THR A 331 -18.83 -19.41 -11.88
CA THR A 331 -19.67 -18.19 -11.74
C THR A 331 -19.06 -17.12 -10.84
N GLU A 332 -17.79 -17.26 -10.47
CA GLU A 332 -17.11 -16.36 -9.54
C GLU A 332 -16.82 -14.98 -10.18
N PRO A 333 -16.72 -13.90 -9.40
CA PRO A 333 -16.28 -12.60 -9.91
C PRO A 333 -14.91 -12.71 -10.61
N GLY A 334 -14.80 -12.20 -11.84
CA GLY A 334 -13.56 -12.30 -12.63
C GLY A 334 -13.43 -13.55 -13.49
N ALA A 335 -14.32 -14.54 -13.36
CA ALA A 335 -14.36 -15.75 -14.18
C ALA A 335 -14.30 -15.48 -15.69
N LEU A 336 -15.03 -14.47 -16.18
CA LEU A 336 -15.03 -14.10 -17.60
C LEU A 336 -13.63 -13.69 -18.09
N ALA A 337 -12.85 -12.99 -17.26
CA ALA A 337 -11.51 -12.56 -17.62
C ALA A 337 -10.54 -13.75 -17.68
N LEU A 338 -10.65 -14.68 -16.73
CA LEU A 338 -9.87 -15.93 -16.75
C LEU A 338 -10.19 -16.77 -17.98
N MET A 339 -11.48 -16.91 -18.32
CA MET A 339 -11.91 -17.61 -19.54
C MET A 339 -11.33 -16.95 -20.79
N ALA A 340 -11.42 -15.62 -20.89
CA ALA A 340 -10.88 -14.87 -22.02
C ALA A 340 -9.35 -15.05 -22.15
N PHE A 341 -8.63 -15.07 -21.03
CA PHE A 341 -7.20 -15.34 -21.00
C PHE A 341 -6.87 -16.79 -21.41
N ALA A 342 -7.61 -17.77 -20.88
CA ALA A 342 -7.43 -19.18 -21.24
C ALA A 342 -7.61 -19.43 -22.74
N LEU A 343 -8.62 -18.80 -23.35
CA LEU A 343 -8.86 -18.90 -24.79
C LEU A 343 -7.76 -18.23 -25.62
N ALA A 344 -7.20 -17.11 -25.13
CA ALA A 344 -6.07 -16.46 -25.78
C ALA A 344 -4.82 -17.33 -25.73
N GLU A 345 -4.48 -17.92 -24.58
CA GLU A 345 -3.33 -18.83 -24.47
C GLU A 345 -3.53 -20.12 -25.28
N LEU A 346 -4.75 -20.64 -25.34
CA LEU A 346 -5.09 -21.78 -26.19
C LEU A 346 -4.88 -21.47 -27.68
N TYR A 347 -5.17 -20.23 -28.09
CA TYR A 347 -4.89 -19.75 -29.43
C TYR A 347 -3.38 -19.58 -29.70
N GLU A 348 -2.57 -19.16 -28.72
CA GLU A 348 -1.12 -19.10 -28.90
C GLU A 348 -0.49 -20.51 -29.02
N ALA A 349 -1.15 -21.54 -28.48
CA ALA A 349 -0.77 -22.95 -28.59
C ALA A 349 -1.49 -23.73 -29.72
N LEU A 350 -2.01 -23.02 -30.72
CA LEU A 350 -2.71 -23.59 -31.87
C LEU A 350 -1.82 -24.58 -32.64
N THR A 351 -2.42 -25.68 -33.10
CA THR A 351 -1.71 -26.57 -34.04
C THR A 351 -1.56 -25.91 -35.41
N PRO A 352 -0.62 -26.38 -36.26
CA PRO A 352 -0.46 -25.87 -37.63
C PRO A 352 -1.74 -25.96 -38.48
N GLU A 353 -2.66 -26.86 -38.15
CA GLU A 353 -3.93 -27.09 -38.82
C GLU A 353 -5.10 -26.24 -38.26
N GLY A 354 -4.84 -25.33 -37.33
CA GLY A 354 -5.86 -24.44 -36.77
C GLY A 354 -6.72 -25.07 -35.67
N VAL A 355 -6.15 -25.98 -34.86
CA VAL A 355 -6.87 -26.71 -33.81
C VAL A 355 -6.54 -26.20 -32.42
N LEU A 356 -7.58 -25.92 -31.63
CA LEU A 356 -7.54 -25.67 -30.19
C LEU A 356 -7.75 -26.99 -29.46
N THR A 357 -6.73 -27.52 -28.78
CA THR A 357 -6.72 -28.91 -28.29
C THR A 357 -6.92 -29.01 -26.77
N LEU A 358 -7.59 -30.08 -26.32
CA LEU A 358 -7.73 -30.39 -24.88
C LEU A 358 -6.37 -30.63 -24.24
N ASP A 359 -5.43 -31.27 -24.95
CA ASP A 359 -4.09 -31.51 -24.42
C ASP A 359 -3.33 -30.19 -24.15
N ALA A 360 -3.46 -29.17 -25.00
CA ALA A 360 -2.93 -27.84 -24.70
C ALA A 360 -3.65 -27.20 -23.50
N TYR A 361 -4.98 -27.30 -23.45
CA TYR A 361 -5.79 -26.76 -22.36
C TYR A 361 -5.47 -27.39 -20.98
N GLU A 362 -5.30 -28.72 -20.92
CA GLU A 362 -4.91 -29.45 -19.71
C GLU A 362 -3.47 -29.12 -19.30
N ARG A 363 -2.55 -28.95 -20.26
CA ARG A 363 -1.19 -28.48 -19.98
C ARG A 363 -1.17 -27.13 -19.27
N PHE A 364 -2.17 -26.26 -19.49
CA PHE A 364 -2.30 -24.98 -18.80
C PHE A 364 -2.98 -25.07 -17.43
N GLY A 365 -3.55 -26.23 -17.07
CA GLY A 365 -4.31 -26.38 -15.82
C GLY A 365 -5.72 -25.76 -15.88
N GLY A 366 -6.31 -25.67 -17.07
CA GLY A 366 -7.66 -25.14 -17.27
C GLY A 366 -7.78 -23.62 -17.07
N VAL A 367 -9.01 -23.13 -16.87
CA VAL A 367 -9.29 -21.68 -16.76
C VAL A 367 -8.60 -21.03 -15.55
N SER A 368 -8.57 -21.70 -14.39
CA SER A 368 -7.96 -21.12 -13.18
C SER A 368 -6.43 -21.23 -13.18
N GLY A 369 -5.85 -22.28 -13.78
CA GLY A 369 -4.41 -22.54 -13.75
C GLY A 369 -3.60 -21.74 -14.77
N VAL A 370 -4.20 -21.40 -15.91
CA VAL A 370 -3.48 -20.81 -17.04
C VAL A 370 -2.82 -19.47 -16.71
N LEU A 371 -3.47 -18.62 -15.91
CA LEU A 371 -2.94 -17.29 -15.55
C LEU A 371 -1.72 -17.41 -14.64
N GLY A 372 -1.82 -18.22 -13.58
CA GLY A 372 -0.71 -18.48 -12.67
C GLY A 372 0.46 -19.12 -13.40
N LYS A 373 0.22 -20.16 -14.19
CA LYS A 373 1.28 -20.85 -14.94
C LYS A 373 2.01 -19.92 -15.93
N ARG A 374 1.26 -19.10 -16.68
CA ARG A 374 1.86 -18.13 -17.60
C ARG A 374 2.67 -17.06 -16.87
N ALA A 375 2.19 -16.60 -15.71
CA ALA A 375 2.93 -15.67 -14.87
C ALA A 375 4.21 -16.30 -14.31
N ASP A 376 4.16 -17.54 -13.83
CA ASP A 376 5.33 -18.28 -13.35
C ASP A 376 6.35 -18.50 -14.46
N GLU A 377 5.94 -19.01 -15.64
CA GLU A 377 6.86 -19.20 -16.79
C GLU A 377 7.52 -17.88 -17.23
N THR A 378 6.76 -16.77 -17.20
CA THR A 378 7.26 -15.44 -17.55
C THR A 378 8.24 -14.91 -16.50
N TYR A 379 7.95 -15.13 -15.22
CA TYR A 379 8.79 -14.71 -14.10
C TYR A 379 10.07 -15.54 -13.97
N ASP A 380 9.97 -16.87 -14.12
CA ASP A 380 11.07 -17.82 -14.02
C ASP A 380 12.09 -17.65 -15.15
N ALA A 381 11.66 -17.11 -16.30
CA ALA A 381 12.54 -16.77 -17.41
C ALA A 381 13.41 -15.52 -17.16
N LEU A 382 13.12 -14.72 -16.13
CA LEU A 382 13.87 -13.51 -15.81
C LEU A 382 15.18 -13.79 -15.05
N PRO A 383 16.20 -12.93 -15.18
CA PRO A 383 17.36 -12.97 -14.30
C PRO A 383 16.97 -12.74 -12.82
N ALA A 384 17.73 -13.33 -11.89
CA ALA A 384 17.48 -13.22 -10.44
C ALA A 384 17.30 -11.76 -9.96
N ALA A 385 18.10 -10.82 -10.47
CA ALA A 385 17.97 -9.41 -10.11
C ALA A 385 16.60 -8.81 -10.47
N SER A 386 16.01 -9.21 -11.59
CA SER A 386 14.67 -8.78 -12.03
C SER A 386 13.55 -9.51 -11.28
N GLN A 387 13.79 -10.76 -10.88
CA GLN A 387 12.89 -11.52 -10.01
C GLN A 387 12.77 -10.85 -8.63
N ASP A 388 13.89 -10.42 -8.04
CA ASP A 388 13.93 -9.70 -6.76
C ASP A 388 13.17 -8.36 -6.80
N ALA A 389 12.90 -7.82 -7.99
CA ALA A 389 12.14 -6.59 -8.16
C ALA A 389 10.62 -6.76 -8.04
N LEU A 390 10.10 -7.99 -7.85
CA LEU A 390 8.67 -8.29 -7.69
C LEU A 390 8.01 -7.34 -6.68
N GLY A 391 8.55 -7.30 -5.46
CA GLY A 391 7.98 -6.47 -4.39
C GLY A 391 8.14 -4.96 -4.64
N THR A 392 9.16 -4.55 -5.41
CA THR A 392 9.34 -3.14 -5.80
C THR A 392 8.29 -2.70 -6.82
N VAL A 393 7.92 -3.58 -7.75
CA VAL A 393 6.90 -3.30 -8.77
C VAL A 393 5.51 -3.37 -8.16
N PHE A 394 5.15 -4.49 -7.54
CA PHE A 394 3.78 -4.73 -7.11
C PHE A 394 3.35 -3.90 -5.90
N LYS A 395 4.26 -3.40 -5.06
CA LYS A 395 3.89 -2.42 -4.02
C LYS A 395 3.30 -1.12 -4.58
N GLU A 396 3.65 -0.76 -5.81
CA GLU A 396 3.13 0.43 -6.47
C GLU A 396 1.88 0.15 -7.32
N LEU A 397 1.64 -1.12 -7.67
CA LEU A 397 0.54 -1.57 -8.53
C LEU A 397 -0.59 -2.28 -7.77
N VAL A 398 -0.45 -2.48 -6.46
CA VAL A 398 -1.46 -3.08 -5.58
C VAL A 398 -1.87 -2.08 -4.52
N GLU A 399 -3.17 -2.04 -4.24
CA GLU A 399 -3.73 -1.37 -3.08
C GLU A 399 -4.80 -2.24 -2.41
N VAL A 400 -5.24 -1.84 -1.21
CA VAL A 400 -6.30 -2.55 -0.49
C VAL A 400 -7.57 -1.70 -0.47
N ASP A 401 -8.65 -2.26 -1.01
CA ASP A 401 -9.95 -1.61 -1.07
C ASP A 401 -10.49 -1.27 0.34
N ALA A 402 -11.07 -0.07 0.45
CA ALA A 402 -11.52 0.51 1.71
C ALA A 402 -12.67 -0.24 2.39
N GLU A 403 -13.58 -0.76 1.59
CA GLU A 403 -14.87 -1.30 2.04
C GLU A 403 -14.80 -2.81 2.14
N ARG A 404 -14.08 -3.45 1.22
CA ARG A 404 -14.00 -4.91 1.09
C ARG A 404 -12.77 -5.51 1.73
N GLY A 405 -11.69 -4.72 1.92
CA GLY A 405 -10.43 -5.26 2.42
C GLY A 405 -9.89 -6.36 1.51
N VAL A 406 -9.97 -6.17 0.20
CA VAL A 406 -9.41 -7.08 -0.80
C VAL A 406 -8.34 -6.37 -1.62
N PRO A 407 -7.30 -7.09 -2.11
CA PRO A 407 -6.32 -6.51 -3.02
C PRO A 407 -7.00 -6.07 -4.32
N THR A 408 -6.75 -4.83 -4.73
CA THR A 408 -7.18 -4.27 -6.01
C THR A 408 -5.99 -3.74 -6.78
N ARG A 409 -6.15 -3.60 -8.10
CA ARG A 409 -5.11 -3.01 -8.94
C ARG A 409 -5.03 -1.49 -8.72
N LYS A 410 -3.82 -0.96 -8.71
CA LYS A 410 -3.51 0.47 -8.70
C LYS A 410 -2.69 0.82 -9.95
N ARG A 411 -2.96 1.99 -10.53
CA ARG A 411 -2.15 2.59 -11.61
C ARG A 411 -0.96 3.33 -11.02
N SER A 412 0.21 3.19 -11.65
CA SER A 412 1.40 3.97 -11.29
C SER A 412 2.12 4.50 -12.53
N ALA A 413 2.69 5.70 -12.42
CA ALA A 413 3.53 6.25 -13.47
C ALA A 413 4.80 5.43 -13.62
N LEU A 414 5.17 5.12 -14.87
CA LEU A 414 6.34 4.29 -15.18
C LEU A 414 7.65 4.92 -14.65
N GLN A 415 7.68 6.25 -14.52
CA GLN A 415 8.82 6.96 -13.96
C GLN A 415 9.08 6.67 -12.48
N HIS A 416 8.07 6.25 -11.70
CA HIS A 416 8.26 5.88 -10.29
C HIS A 416 9.20 4.68 -10.12
N PHE A 417 9.38 3.89 -11.18
CA PHE A 417 10.28 2.74 -11.19
C PHE A 417 11.68 3.10 -11.72
N GLY A 418 11.89 4.29 -12.28
CA GLY A 418 13.20 4.75 -12.73
C GLY A 418 14.05 5.21 -11.54
N PRO A 419 15.34 4.84 -11.42
CA PRO A 419 16.24 4.21 -12.39
C PRO A 419 16.41 2.69 -12.22
N ASN A 420 15.50 1.99 -11.55
CA ASN A 420 15.64 0.58 -11.24
C ASN A 420 15.45 -0.29 -12.50
N ARG A 421 16.57 -0.67 -13.13
CA ARG A 421 16.57 -1.50 -14.36
C ARG A 421 15.86 -2.84 -14.16
N ALA A 422 16.06 -3.48 -13.01
CA ALA A 422 15.42 -4.75 -12.70
C ALA A 422 13.89 -4.64 -12.67
N ALA A 423 13.36 -3.57 -12.06
CA ALA A 423 11.93 -3.29 -12.05
C ALA A 423 11.38 -3.00 -13.46
N LEU A 424 12.10 -2.21 -14.26
CA LEU A 424 11.70 -1.90 -15.64
C LEU A 424 11.73 -3.14 -16.55
N ASP A 425 12.71 -4.04 -16.38
CA ASP A 425 12.80 -5.30 -17.13
C ASP A 425 11.63 -6.24 -16.76
N LEU A 426 11.31 -6.36 -15.47
CA LEU A 426 10.14 -7.12 -15.00
C LEU A 426 8.84 -6.55 -15.58
N ILE A 427 8.63 -5.23 -15.50
CA ILE A 427 7.45 -4.56 -16.07
C ILE A 427 7.36 -4.84 -17.57
N LYS A 428 8.47 -4.69 -18.30
CA LYS A 428 8.49 -4.91 -19.74
C LYS A 428 8.07 -6.34 -20.10
N VAL A 429 8.66 -7.34 -19.45
CA VAL A 429 8.39 -8.75 -19.75
C VAL A 429 6.96 -9.13 -19.37
N LEU A 430 6.43 -8.64 -18.24
CA LEU A 430 5.02 -8.86 -17.89
C LEU A 430 4.04 -8.13 -18.83
N THR A 431 4.40 -6.96 -19.36
CA THR A 431 3.61 -6.25 -20.37
C THR A 431 3.63 -6.99 -21.72
N GLU A 432 4.79 -7.51 -22.14
CA GLU A 432 4.91 -8.36 -23.34
C GLU A 432 4.07 -9.64 -23.20
N ALA A 433 4.00 -10.21 -22.00
CA ALA A 433 3.13 -11.33 -21.65
C ALA A 433 1.65 -10.96 -21.43
N ARG A 434 1.27 -9.68 -21.59
CA ARG A 434 -0.10 -9.15 -21.40
C ARG A 434 -0.66 -9.30 -19.97
N LEU A 435 0.22 -9.47 -18.98
CA LEU A 435 -0.12 -9.53 -17.55
C LEU A 435 -0.18 -8.13 -16.93
N LEU A 436 0.59 -7.19 -17.47
CA LEU A 436 0.49 -5.76 -17.20
C LEU A 436 0.04 -5.01 -18.46
N VAL A 437 -0.55 -3.83 -18.26
CA VAL A 437 -0.91 -2.91 -19.33
C VAL A 437 -0.10 -1.62 -19.14
N CYS A 438 0.63 -1.24 -20.18
CA CYS A 438 1.27 0.07 -20.26
C CYS A 438 0.44 0.97 -21.18
N SER A 439 -0.09 2.07 -20.66
CA SER A 439 -0.71 3.11 -21.47
C SER A 439 0.28 4.25 -21.70
N SER A 440 0.45 4.63 -22.96
CA SER A 440 1.30 5.76 -23.36
C SER A 440 0.41 6.82 -23.98
N PRO A 441 -0.12 7.77 -23.19
CA PRO A 441 -0.84 8.90 -23.76
C PRO A 441 0.12 9.73 -24.64
N GLU A 442 -0.34 10.19 -25.82
CA GLU A 442 0.47 11.03 -26.74
C GLU A 442 1.05 12.26 -26.03
N HIS A 443 0.37 12.74 -24.99
CA HIS A 443 0.79 13.82 -24.10
C HIS A 443 0.54 13.42 -22.64
N GLY A 444 1.47 12.68 -22.05
CA GLY A 444 1.49 12.34 -20.63
C GLY A 444 2.61 11.35 -20.31
N GLU A 445 2.77 11.06 -19.03
CA GLU A 445 3.73 10.02 -18.61
C GLU A 445 3.15 8.63 -18.90
N PRO A 446 3.97 7.67 -19.37
CA PRO A 446 3.53 6.30 -19.51
C PRO A 446 3.08 5.77 -18.14
N MET A 447 1.91 5.15 -18.09
CA MET A 447 1.37 4.53 -16.89
C MET A 447 1.42 3.02 -17.03
N VAL A 448 1.55 2.33 -15.89
CA VAL A 448 1.51 0.87 -15.80
C VAL A 448 0.49 0.43 -14.76
N GLU A 449 -0.24 -0.63 -15.07
CA GLU A 449 -1.16 -1.30 -14.16
C GLU A 449 -1.24 -2.80 -14.41
N VAL A 450 -1.81 -3.53 -13.46
CA VAL A 450 -2.18 -4.92 -13.64
C VAL A 450 -3.32 -5.04 -14.64
N ALA A 451 -3.15 -5.89 -15.67
CA ALA A 451 -4.16 -6.05 -16.72
C ALA A 451 -5.54 -6.44 -16.15
N HIS A 452 -5.56 -7.31 -15.16
CA HIS A 452 -6.79 -7.71 -14.46
C HIS A 452 -6.53 -8.14 -13.01
N GLU A 453 -7.45 -7.84 -12.09
CA GLU A 453 -7.37 -8.20 -10.66
C GLU A 453 -7.21 -9.70 -10.40
N ALA A 454 -7.60 -10.53 -11.38
CA ALA A 454 -7.40 -11.98 -11.35
C ALA A 454 -5.93 -12.37 -11.18
N LEU A 455 -4.99 -11.55 -11.67
CA LEU A 455 -3.55 -11.80 -11.48
C LEU A 455 -3.16 -11.75 -10.00
N LEU A 456 -3.79 -10.88 -9.21
CA LEU A 456 -3.48 -10.72 -7.79
C LEU A 456 -3.90 -11.93 -6.95
N LEU A 457 -4.81 -12.76 -7.48
CA LEU A 457 -5.40 -13.91 -6.79
C LEU A 457 -4.85 -15.24 -7.32
N HIS A 458 -4.62 -15.36 -8.63
CA HIS A 458 -4.29 -16.64 -9.26
C HIS A 458 -2.79 -16.81 -9.59
N TRP A 459 -1.98 -15.76 -9.44
CA TRP A 459 -0.52 -15.92 -9.46
C TRP A 459 -0.02 -16.18 -8.04
N GLY A 460 0.26 -17.45 -7.72
CA GLY A 460 0.56 -17.90 -6.35
C GLY A 460 1.67 -17.10 -5.67
N LEU A 461 2.80 -16.89 -6.37
CA LEU A 461 3.92 -16.09 -5.85
C LEU A 461 3.50 -14.67 -5.45
N LEU A 462 2.69 -14.01 -6.28
CA LEU A 462 2.21 -12.67 -6.01
C LEU A 462 1.15 -12.66 -4.91
N SER A 463 0.22 -13.62 -4.92
CA SER A 463 -0.82 -13.76 -3.89
C SER A 463 -0.19 -13.94 -2.51
N ASP A 464 0.75 -14.87 -2.37
CA ASP A 464 1.48 -15.12 -1.11
C ASP A 464 2.22 -13.85 -0.66
N TRP A 465 2.89 -13.16 -1.59
CA TRP A 465 3.59 -11.91 -1.29
C TRP A 465 2.65 -10.79 -0.80
N ILE A 466 1.45 -10.68 -1.37
CA ILE A 466 0.41 -9.73 -0.97
C ILE A 466 -0.13 -10.11 0.42
N GLU A 467 -0.44 -11.39 0.65
CA GLU A 467 -0.98 -11.88 1.92
C GLU A 467 -0.02 -11.61 3.08
N GLU A 468 1.27 -11.89 2.90
CA GLU A 468 2.32 -11.59 3.90
C GLU A 468 2.39 -10.10 4.29
N ARG A 469 1.97 -9.20 3.39
CA ARG A 469 2.09 -7.74 3.52
C ARG A 469 0.73 -7.04 3.58
N PHE A 470 -0.35 -7.79 3.73
CA PHE A 470 -1.70 -7.25 3.65
C PHE A 470 -1.95 -6.16 4.70
N ASP A 471 -1.52 -6.42 5.94
CA ASP A 471 -1.61 -5.45 7.04
C ASP A 471 -0.73 -4.21 6.81
N ASP A 472 0.41 -4.37 6.14
CA ASP A 472 1.30 -3.26 5.80
C ASP A 472 0.65 -2.32 4.77
N PHE A 473 0.01 -2.87 3.72
CA PHE A 473 -0.74 -2.06 2.75
C PHE A 473 -1.91 -1.34 3.40
N ARG A 474 -2.63 -2.02 4.30
CA ARG A 474 -3.74 -1.43 5.06
C ARG A 474 -3.26 -0.28 5.94
N LEU A 475 -2.14 -0.46 6.65
CA LEU A 475 -1.55 0.58 7.51
C LEU A 475 -1.03 1.75 6.68
N LEU A 476 -0.35 1.49 5.56
CA LEU A 476 0.12 2.54 4.65
C LEU A 476 -1.05 3.41 4.16
N ARG A 477 -2.18 2.79 3.80
CA ARG A 477 -3.38 3.53 3.40
C ARG A 477 -3.92 4.42 4.52
N GLN A 478 -3.98 3.91 5.75
CA GLN A 478 -4.41 4.71 6.93
C GLN A 478 -3.48 5.90 7.17
N VAL A 479 -2.17 5.70 7.02
CA VAL A 479 -1.16 6.77 7.13
C VAL A 479 -1.40 7.84 6.07
N LYS A 480 -1.63 7.47 4.81
CA LYS A 480 -1.87 8.43 3.73
C LYS A 480 -3.13 9.28 3.98
N LEU A 481 -4.21 8.64 4.43
CA LEU A 481 -5.46 9.34 4.78
C LEU A 481 -5.25 10.29 5.96
N ALA A 482 -4.60 9.84 7.03
CA ALA A 482 -4.35 10.67 8.20
C ALA A 482 -3.38 11.82 7.92
N ALA A 483 -2.37 11.61 7.07
CA ALA A 483 -1.46 12.66 6.64
C ALA A 483 -2.17 13.73 5.80
N ALA A 484 -3.07 13.33 4.89
CA ALA A 484 -3.88 14.26 4.11
C ALA A 484 -4.84 15.07 5.00
N GLU A 485 -5.45 14.43 6.00
CA GLU A 485 -6.28 15.11 6.99
C GLU A 485 -5.47 16.10 7.85
N TRP A 486 -4.30 15.68 8.33
CA TRP A 486 -3.38 16.53 9.09
C TRP A 486 -2.97 17.77 8.30
N GLU A 487 -2.68 17.63 7.00
CA GLU A 487 -2.39 18.78 6.14
C GLU A 487 -3.58 19.69 5.92
N ARG A 488 -4.77 19.13 5.69
CA ARG A 488 -6.03 19.90 5.58
C ARG A 488 -6.29 20.77 6.81
N TYR A 489 -5.89 20.30 7.99
CA TYR A 489 -5.99 21.04 9.26
C TYR A 489 -4.68 21.77 9.65
N GLN A 490 -3.93 22.25 8.66
CA GLN A 490 -2.74 23.09 8.83
C GLN A 490 -1.65 22.48 9.72
N ARG A 491 -1.53 21.15 9.68
CA ARG A 491 -0.50 20.39 10.41
C ARG A 491 -0.57 20.56 11.93
N SER A 492 -1.78 20.73 12.47
CA SER A 492 -2.01 20.79 13.91
C SER A 492 -1.51 19.55 14.64
N SER A 493 -0.88 19.72 15.79
CA SER A 493 -0.38 18.62 16.63
C SER A 493 -1.49 17.70 17.14
N TYR A 494 -2.75 18.16 17.16
CA TYR A 494 -3.90 17.36 17.58
C TYR A 494 -4.20 16.16 16.66
N TYR A 495 -3.85 16.26 15.38
CA TYR A 495 -4.08 15.18 14.39
C TYR A 495 -2.86 14.28 14.21
N LEU A 496 -1.73 14.59 14.85
CA LEU A 496 -0.57 13.70 14.83
C LEU A 496 -0.87 12.43 15.63
N TRP A 497 -0.46 11.31 15.08
CA TRP A 497 -0.53 10.04 15.79
C TRP A 497 0.47 10.03 16.95
N ARG A 498 0.09 9.35 18.04
CA ARG A 498 0.96 9.13 19.19
C ARG A 498 2.10 8.18 18.81
N HIS A 499 3.21 8.26 19.55
CA HIS A 499 4.39 7.43 19.30
C HIS A 499 4.06 5.93 19.14
N GLU A 500 3.20 5.39 20.00
CA GLU A 500 2.87 3.97 20.03
C GLU A 500 2.17 3.50 18.74
N LEU A 501 1.45 4.40 18.07
CA LEU A 501 0.84 4.15 16.76
C LEU A 501 1.83 4.30 15.61
N LEU A 502 2.92 5.06 15.79
CA LEU A 502 3.96 5.25 14.78
C LEU A 502 5.03 4.15 14.79
N VAL A 503 5.21 3.42 15.90
CA VAL A 503 6.12 2.26 15.96
C VAL A 503 5.80 1.19 14.90
N PRO A 504 4.56 0.68 14.77
CA PRO A 504 4.23 -0.27 13.70
C PRO A 504 4.35 0.37 12.30
N VAL A 505 4.10 1.68 12.18
CA VAL A 505 4.30 2.42 10.93
C VAL A 505 5.78 2.41 10.52
N ALA A 506 6.71 2.68 11.44
CA ALA A 506 8.14 2.65 11.15
C ALA A 506 8.60 1.26 10.69
N LYS A 507 8.11 0.19 11.32
CA LYS A 507 8.36 -1.20 10.89
C LYS A 507 7.81 -1.47 9.49
N MET A 508 6.57 -1.05 9.22
CA MET A 508 5.95 -1.15 7.90
C MET A 508 6.74 -0.38 6.84
N LEU A 509 7.18 0.85 7.12
CA LEU A 509 7.97 1.65 6.20
C LEU A 509 9.32 1.01 5.87
N ASN A 510 9.95 0.34 6.84
CA ASN A 510 11.18 -0.43 6.59
C ASN A 510 10.94 -1.67 5.72
N ARG A 511 9.80 -2.35 5.87
CA ARG A 511 9.44 -3.54 5.08
C ARG A 511 8.98 -3.22 3.66
N LEU A 512 8.06 -2.26 3.50
CA LEU A 512 7.50 -1.88 2.20
C LEU A 512 8.37 -0.89 1.43
N GLN A 513 9.09 -0.02 2.15
CA GLN A 513 9.84 1.12 1.58
C GLN A 513 9.01 1.91 0.55
N PRO A 514 7.80 2.39 0.90
CA PRO A 514 6.94 3.08 -0.05
C PRO A 514 7.48 4.46 -0.41
N VAL A 515 7.14 4.96 -1.59
CA VAL A 515 7.40 6.36 -1.94
C VAL A 515 6.40 7.25 -1.20
N LEU A 516 6.91 8.08 -0.30
CA LEU A 516 6.11 9.00 0.52
C LEU A 516 6.23 10.44 0.05
N SER A 517 5.12 11.17 0.06
CA SER A 517 5.10 12.61 -0.15
C SER A 517 5.85 13.36 0.98
N PRO A 518 6.26 14.62 0.79
CA PRO A 518 6.87 15.42 1.87
C PRO A 518 6.00 15.51 3.14
N VAL A 519 4.68 15.45 2.96
CA VAL A 519 3.70 15.57 4.04
C VAL A 519 3.57 14.27 4.80
N GLU A 520 3.48 13.16 4.07
CA GLU A 520 3.48 11.80 4.64
C GLU A 520 4.78 11.56 5.42
N ARG A 521 5.95 11.96 4.88
CA ARG A 521 7.25 11.85 5.57
C ARG A 521 7.29 12.66 6.88
N ALA A 522 6.72 13.86 6.88
CA ALA A 522 6.65 14.67 8.10
C ALA A 522 5.66 14.08 9.12
N PHE A 523 4.57 13.48 8.65
CA PHE A 523 3.52 12.89 9.49
C PHE A 523 3.98 11.61 10.22
N VAL A 524 4.67 10.72 9.51
CA VAL A 524 5.12 9.42 10.06
C VAL A 524 6.35 9.51 10.96
N ARG A 525 6.89 10.72 11.12
CA ARG A 525 8.10 10.94 11.89
C ARG A 525 7.89 10.60 13.36
N LEU A 526 8.74 9.73 13.91
CA LEU A 526 8.63 9.29 15.29
C LEU A 526 8.74 10.46 16.28
N GLU A 527 7.94 10.41 17.34
CA GLU A 527 7.93 11.44 18.37
C GLU A 527 9.33 11.65 18.96
N SER A 528 10.05 10.56 19.22
CA SER A 528 11.41 10.57 19.80
C SER A 528 12.39 11.36 18.93
N GLU A 529 12.39 11.18 17.61
CA GLU A 529 13.25 11.96 16.70
C GLU A 529 12.99 13.46 16.77
N ARG A 530 11.71 13.86 16.84
CA ARG A 530 11.34 15.28 16.94
C ARG A 530 11.78 15.88 18.26
N LEU A 531 11.64 15.11 19.35
CA LEU A 531 12.07 15.52 20.68
C LEU A 531 13.60 15.72 20.71
N LEU A 532 14.35 14.81 20.09
CA LEU A 532 15.81 14.93 20.00
C LEU A 532 16.26 16.17 19.22
N GLU A 533 15.62 16.50 18.09
CA GLU A 533 15.91 17.76 17.38
C GLU A 533 15.60 18.99 18.23
N GLN A 534 14.55 18.93 19.04
CA GLN A 534 14.21 20.02 19.96
C GLN A 534 15.31 20.20 21.02
N ILE A 535 15.96 19.15 21.51
CA ILE A 535 17.08 19.27 22.46
C ILE A 535 18.26 20.05 21.87
N ASP A 536 18.51 19.91 20.56
CA ASP A 536 19.62 20.58 19.86
C ASP A 536 19.41 22.08 19.62
N ASP A 537 18.16 22.58 19.74
CA ASP A 537 17.86 24.01 19.66
C ASP A 537 18.50 24.77 20.84
N ARG A 538 19.09 25.94 20.53
CA ARG A 538 19.69 26.84 21.53
C ARG A 538 18.66 27.31 22.55
N ASN A 539 17.40 27.43 22.14
CA ASN A 539 16.36 28.10 22.90
C ASN A 539 15.55 27.13 23.77
N THR A 540 15.87 25.84 23.74
CA THR A 540 15.17 24.84 24.56
C THR A 540 15.52 25.04 26.03
N SER A 541 14.50 25.43 26.80
CA SER A 541 14.63 25.75 28.22
C SER A 541 14.91 24.52 29.06
N HIS A 542 15.42 24.74 30.28
CA HIS A 542 15.64 23.68 31.26
C HIS A 542 14.37 22.85 31.52
N GLN A 543 13.21 23.50 31.69
CA GLN A 543 11.96 22.80 31.93
C GLN A 543 11.53 21.94 30.74
N GLU A 544 11.80 22.41 29.52
CA GLU A 544 11.46 21.65 28.32
C GLU A 544 12.41 20.45 28.13
N ARG A 545 13.70 20.59 28.45
CA ARG A 545 14.66 19.47 28.49
C ARG A 545 14.22 18.37 29.46
N VAL A 546 13.69 18.72 30.64
CA VAL A 546 13.12 17.73 31.58
C VAL A 546 11.94 16.99 30.95
N LYS A 547 10.97 17.71 30.37
CA LYS A 547 9.80 17.07 29.74
C LYS A 547 10.21 16.14 28.61
N ILE A 548 11.20 16.55 27.82
CA ILE A 548 11.74 15.72 26.74
C ILE A 548 12.40 14.45 27.32
N GLY A 549 13.28 14.59 28.31
CA GLY A 549 13.97 13.46 28.94
C GLY A 549 13.00 12.46 29.58
N ASP A 550 12.02 12.96 30.36
CA ASP A 550 10.97 12.15 30.97
C ASP A 550 10.13 11.44 29.88
N ARG A 551 9.78 12.15 28.79
CA ARG A 551 9.01 11.56 27.69
C ARG A 551 9.81 10.51 26.91
N LEU A 552 11.12 10.69 26.74
CA LEU A 552 12.00 9.68 26.13
C LEU A 552 12.10 8.43 26.99
N ALA A 553 12.12 8.56 28.33
CA ALA A 553 12.06 7.41 29.22
C ALA A 553 10.75 6.61 29.02
N ASP A 554 9.62 7.29 28.84
CA ASP A 554 8.32 6.63 28.65
C ASP A 554 8.19 5.88 27.31
N ILE A 555 8.73 6.45 26.22
CA ILE A 555 8.56 5.91 24.85
C ILE A 555 9.76 5.09 24.36
N GLY A 556 10.82 5.00 25.16
CA GLY A 556 12.11 4.43 24.80
C GLY A 556 13.06 5.48 24.25
N ASP A 557 14.23 5.62 24.87
CA ASP A 557 15.25 6.59 24.47
C ASP A 557 16.12 5.99 23.35
N PRO A 558 16.03 6.48 22.11
CA PRO A 558 16.73 5.85 20.99
C PRO A 558 18.20 6.27 20.90
N ARG A 559 18.72 7.06 21.85
CA ARG A 559 20.10 7.55 21.82
C ARG A 559 21.06 6.40 22.16
N PRO A 560 22.06 6.12 21.30
CA PRO A 560 23.09 5.14 21.61
C PRO A 560 23.83 5.54 22.89
N GLY A 561 24.12 4.60 23.78
CA GLY A 561 24.80 4.92 25.04
C GLY A 561 23.91 5.04 26.28
N VAL A 562 22.58 5.07 26.11
CA VAL A 562 21.62 5.40 27.18
C VAL A 562 20.93 4.16 27.75
N GLU A 563 20.54 3.23 26.88
CA GLU A 563 19.76 2.04 27.23
C GLU A 563 20.64 0.79 27.35
N LEU A 564 20.01 -0.39 27.36
CA LEU A 564 20.66 -1.69 27.25
C LEU A 564 20.71 -2.14 25.78
N ASN A 565 21.71 -2.97 25.44
CA ASN A 565 21.83 -3.61 24.14
C ASN A 565 20.91 -4.85 24.01
N GLU A 566 20.95 -5.53 22.86
CA GLU A 566 20.14 -6.72 22.58
C GLU A 566 20.38 -7.87 23.58
N ASP A 567 21.59 -7.97 24.13
CA ASP A 567 21.99 -8.97 25.15
C ASP A 567 21.60 -8.55 26.59
N GLN A 568 20.82 -7.47 26.74
CA GLN A 568 20.42 -6.89 28.03
C GLN A 568 21.62 -6.44 28.89
N LEU A 569 22.73 -6.07 28.27
CA LEU A 569 23.89 -5.48 28.91
C LEU A 569 23.95 -3.97 28.63
N PRO A 570 24.64 -3.17 29.46
CA PRO A 570 24.81 -1.74 29.21
C PRO A 570 25.36 -1.43 27.80
N ASP A 571 24.59 -0.68 27.00
CA ASP A 571 25.04 -0.15 25.71
C ASP A 571 25.87 1.11 25.96
N LEU A 572 27.19 0.97 26.13
CA LEU A 572 28.08 2.11 26.38
C LEU A 572 28.68 2.63 25.08
N VAL A 573 28.57 3.94 24.85
CA VAL A 573 29.31 4.66 23.81
C VAL A 573 30.59 5.23 24.42
N TRP A 574 31.74 4.85 23.87
CA TRP A 574 33.05 5.29 24.34
C TRP A 574 33.57 6.49 23.55
N CYS A 575 33.99 7.53 24.25
CA CYS A 575 34.68 8.71 23.73
C CYS A 575 36.20 8.51 23.84
N GLU A 576 36.93 8.68 22.74
CA GLU A 576 38.40 8.59 22.73
C GLU A 576 39.01 9.80 23.45
N VAL A 577 39.80 9.53 24.48
CA VAL A 577 40.50 10.54 25.28
C VAL A 577 41.98 10.51 24.86
N PRO A 578 42.52 11.62 24.32
CA PRO A 578 43.91 11.66 23.93
C PRO A 578 44.81 11.69 25.17
N GLY A 579 45.98 11.05 25.06
CA GLY A 579 47.01 11.19 26.08
C GLY A 579 47.55 12.61 26.18
N GLY A 580 48.13 12.95 27.32
CA GLY A 580 48.61 14.31 27.60
C GLY A 580 49.16 14.45 29.01
N GLU A 581 49.42 15.68 29.41
CA GLU A 581 49.90 16.03 30.73
C GLU A 581 48.87 16.96 31.38
N VAL A 582 48.43 16.61 32.59
CA VAL A 582 47.41 17.39 33.33
C VAL A 582 48.01 17.90 34.63
N ALA A 583 47.99 19.23 34.79
CA ALA A 583 48.27 19.88 36.06
C ALA A 583 46.95 20.01 36.85
N LEU A 584 46.91 19.39 38.03
CA LEU A 584 45.79 19.55 38.96
C LEU A 584 45.89 20.91 39.67
N GLU A 585 44.74 21.50 40.02
CA GLU A 585 44.69 22.75 40.78
C GLU A 585 45.26 22.56 42.22
N ASP A 586 45.50 23.66 42.94
CA ASP A 586 46.08 23.67 44.30
C ASP A 586 47.50 23.07 44.48
N ASN A 587 48.30 23.05 43.41
CA ASN A 587 49.66 22.47 43.38
C ASN A 587 49.70 20.98 43.74
N ALA A 588 48.62 20.23 43.45
CA ALA A 588 48.55 18.80 43.72
C ALA A 588 49.48 17.94 42.82
N GLY A 589 50.12 18.57 41.83
CA GLY A 589 51.11 17.96 40.96
C GLY A 589 50.67 17.89 39.49
N THR A 590 51.55 17.31 38.69
CA THR A 590 51.37 17.12 37.25
C THR A 590 51.38 15.62 36.97
N PHE A 591 50.41 15.13 36.21
CA PHE A 591 50.19 13.72 35.95
C PHE A 591 50.14 13.44 34.45
N ASP A 592 50.84 12.38 34.03
CA ASP A 592 50.78 11.86 32.67
C ASP A 592 49.52 11.03 32.47
N VAL A 593 48.81 11.31 31.38
CA VAL A 593 47.59 10.61 30.98
C VAL A 593 47.88 9.81 29.71
N ALA A 594 47.69 8.49 29.78
CA ALA A 594 47.76 7.65 28.59
C ALA A 594 46.49 7.82 27.72
N PRO A 595 46.57 7.64 26.39
CA PRO A 595 45.38 7.57 25.56
C PRO A 595 44.44 6.47 26.03
N GLY A 596 43.15 6.74 26.04
CA GLY A 596 42.14 5.82 26.56
C GLY A 596 40.72 6.19 26.12
N TYR A 597 39.73 5.71 26.88
CA TYR A 597 38.33 5.96 26.59
C TYR A 597 37.56 6.34 27.86
N ILE A 598 36.55 7.19 27.72
CA ILE A 598 35.57 7.50 28.77
C ILE A 598 34.16 7.28 28.23
N SER A 599 33.20 6.87 29.06
CA SER A 599 31.82 6.74 28.61
C SER A 599 31.26 8.10 28.23
N LYS A 600 30.44 8.15 27.17
CA LYS A 600 29.84 9.38 26.67
C LYS A 600 28.89 10.03 27.68
N TYR A 601 28.20 9.22 28.47
CA TYR A 601 27.25 9.63 29.49
C TYR A 601 27.67 9.05 30.84
N PRO A 602 27.23 9.65 31.96
CA PRO A 602 27.13 8.95 33.23
C PRO A 602 26.34 7.65 33.06
N VAL A 603 26.68 6.62 33.85
CA VAL A 603 25.96 5.34 33.83
C VAL A 603 24.49 5.59 34.17
N THR A 604 23.58 5.11 33.33
CA THR A 604 22.15 5.31 33.54
C THR A 604 21.57 4.34 34.55
N TRP A 605 20.38 4.64 35.08
CA TRP A 605 19.67 3.76 35.99
C TRP A 605 19.38 2.40 35.35
N ALA A 606 18.98 2.35 34.07
CA ALA A 606 18.79 1.09 33.36
C ALA A 606 20.05 0.21 33.37
N GLN A 607 21.20 0.83 33.10
CA GLN A 607 22.50 0.17 33.04
C GLN A 607 22.96 -0.33 34.42
N TYR A 608 22.83 0.49 35.46
CA TYR A 608 23.19 0.10 36.82
C TYR A 608 22.21 -0.93 37.41
N ARG A 609 20.91 -0.79 37.15
CA ARG A 609 19.87 -1.75 37.58
C ARG A 609 20.12 -3.16 37.02
N CYS A 610 20.71 -3.27 35.82
CA CYS A 610 21.14 -4.56 35.28
C CYS A 610 22.11 -5.29 36.22
N PHE A 611 23.09 -4.58 36.80
CA PHE A 611 24.00 -5.14 37.81
C PHE A 611 23.26 -5.55 39.09
N LEU A 612 22.29 -4.75 39.54
CA LEU A 612 21.48 -5.07 40.72
C LEU A 612 20.67 -6.35 40.54
N GLN A 613 20.13 -6.57 39.35
CA GLN A 613 19.24 -7.69 39.03
C GLN A 613 19.97 -8.94 38.51
N ALA A 614 21.21 -8.80 38.04
CA ALA A 614 22.00 -9.92 37.55
C ALA A 614 22.25 -10.94 38.67
N GLY A 615 22.00 -12.22 38.39
CA GLY A 615 22.21 -13.31 39.36
C GLY A 615 23.67 -13.45 39.83
N ASP A 616 24.62 -12.99 39.03
CA ASP A 616 26.04 -12.89 39.36
C ASP A 616 26.51 -11.45 39.61
N GLY A 617 25.59 -10.49 39.73
CA GLY A 617 25.85 -9.06 39.93
C GLY A 617 25.93 -8.65 41.40
N TYR A 618 25.04 -7.75 41.86
CA TYR A 618 25.15 -7.07 43.16
C TYR A 618 25.31 -8.00 44.38
N ALA A 619 24.78 -9.21 44.33
CA ALA A 619 24.90 -10.15 45.45
C ALA A 619 26.29 -10.81 45.57
N ASN A 620 27.06 -10.88 44.48
CA ASN A 620 28.25 -11.73 44.37
C ASN A 620 29.50 -11.13 45.05
N ALA A 621 29.80 -11.57 46.28
CA ALA A 621 30.89 -11.05 47.10
C ALA A 621 32.27 -10.88 46.41
N GLY A 622 32.56 -11.61 45.32
CA GLY A 622 33.79 -11.45 44.53
C GLY A 622 34.01 -10.02 43.99
N TRP A 623 32.95 -9.27 43.66
CA TRP A 623 33.14 -7.90 43.15
C TRP A 623 33.62 -6.90 44.21
N TRP A 624 33.45 -7.22 45.50
CA TRP A 624 33.85 -6.40 46.64
C TRP A 624 35.21 -6.80 47.23
N GLU A 625 35.90 -7.80 46.67
CA GLU A 625 37.16 -8.27 47.23
C GLU A 625 38.22 -7.15 47.24
N GLY A 626 38.84 -6.95 48.41
CA GLY A 626 39.85 -5.89 48.63
C GLY A 626 39.29 -4.48 48.85
N LEU A 627 37.96 -4.29 48.86
CA LEU A 627 37.34 -3.03 49.25
C LEU A 627 37.23 -2.93 50.78
N ALA A 628 37.36 -1.71 51.31
CA ALA A 628 37.32 -1.48 52.76
C ALA A 628 35.95 -1.82 53.37
N GLU A 629 34.88 -1.48 52.66
CA GLU A 629 33.49 -1.62 53.10
C GLU A 629 32.62 -2.13 51.94
N ARG A 630 31.48 -2.72 52.29
CA ARG A 630 30.39 -3.09 51.39
C ARG A 630 29.08 -2.77 52.09
N GLU A 631 28.22 -2.02 51.42
CA GLU A 631 26.85 -1.80 51.88
C GLU A 631 26.02 -3.10 51.78
N GLU A 632 25.15 -3.35 52.77
CA GLU A 632 24.30 -4.55 52.77
C GLU A 632 23.23 -4.48 51.68
N GLU A 633 22.77 -3.28 51.35
CA GLU A 633 21.75 -3.00 50.34
C GLU A 633 22.21 -1.83 49.45
N PRO A 634 21.87 -1.86 48.13
CA PRO A 634 22.17 -0.73 47.26
C PRO A 634 21.36 0.50 47.68
N GLY A 635 21.89 1.69 47.41
CA GLY A 635 21.15 2.93 47.63
C GLY A 635 19.84 3.00 46.83
N GLU A 636 18.83 3.66 47.40
CA GLU A 636 17.51 3.81 46.78
C GLU A 636 17.56 4.88 45.68
N GLN A 637 17.32 4.47 44.43
CA GLN A 637 17.24 5.38 43.29
C GLN A 637 16.06 6.34 43.48
N TYR A 638 16.33 7.65 43.52
CA TYR A 638 15.29 8.65 43.73
C TYR A 638 14.37 8.81 42.51
N ARG A 639 14.91 8.64 41.30
CA ARG A 639 14.17 8.73 40.04
C ARG A 639 14.31 7.45 39.24
N GLU A 640 13.30 6.61 39.29
CA GLU A 640 13.23 5.34 38.56
C GLU A 640 12.86 5.54 37.08
N LEU A 641 13.60 6.41 36.39
CA LEU A 641 13.50 6.59 34.94
C LEU A 641 14.77 6.02 34.31
N ASP A 642 14.61 5.15 33.32
CA ASP A 642 15.69 4.29 32.80
C ASP A 642 16.86 5.08 32.21
N ASN A 643 16.58 6.21 31.56
CA ASN A 643 17.57 7.11 30.94
C ASN A 643 18.16 8.19 31.88
N HIS A 644 17.78 8.18 33.17
CA HIS A 644 18.39 9.07 34.18
C HIS A 644 19.74 8.53 34.64
N PRO A 645 20.66 9.37 35.14
CA PRO A 645 21.87 8.89 35.78
C PRO A 645 21.52 8.01 36.98
N ALA A 646 22.35 6.99 37.25
CA ALA A 646 22.27 6.22 38.48
C ALA A 646 22.70 7.10 39.66
N GLU A 647 21.76 7.36 40.56
CA GLU A 647 21.93 8.16 41.77
C GLU A 647 22.04 7.25 42.99
N MET A 648 22.47 7.81 44.12
CA MET A 648 22.64 7.10 45.38
C MET A 648 23.57 5.88 45.25
N VAL A 649 24.63 6.02 44.43
CA VAL A 649 25.67 5.00 44.25
C VAL A 649 26.90 5.36 45.08
N SER A 650 27.31 4.46 45.98
CA SER A 650 28.54 4.62 46.75
C SER A 650 29.77 4.40 45.88
N TRP A 651 30.95 4.85 46.31
CA TRP A 651 32.18 4.62 45.57
C TRP A 651 32.49 3.11 45.45
N TYR A 652 32.20 2.34 46.50
CA TYR A 652 32.39 0.89 46.51
C TYR A 652 31.49 0.18 45.51
N ASP A 653 30.22 0.58 45.42
CA ASP A 653 29.27 0.03 44.46
C ASP A 653 29.67 0.35 43.01
N ALA A 654 30.18 1.56 42.76
CA ALA A 654 30.66 1.96 41.45
C ALA A 654 31.88 1.11 41.00
N VAL A 655 32.83 0.84 41.91
CA VAL A 655 33.97 -0.06 41.63
C VAL A 655 33.49 -1.50 41.38
N ALA A 656 32.55 -2.01 42.18
CA ALA A 656 31.99 -3.34 41.99
C ALA A 656 31.25 -3.47 40.65
N TYR A 657 30.48 -2.45 40.26
CA TYR A 657 29.82 -2.36 38.96
C TYR A 657 30.83 -2.40 37.81
N CYS A 658 31.90 -1.60 37.88
CA CYS A 658 32.96 -1.60 36.87
C CYS A 658 33.63 -2.98 36.72
N ARG A 659 33.91 -3.67 37.83
CA ARG A 659 34.48 -5.03 37.83
C ARG A 659 33.53 -6.04 37.19
N TRP A 660 32.26 -6.01 37.57
CA TRP A 660 31.23 -6.87 36.98
C TRP A 660 31.10 -6.63 35.48
N LEU A 661 31.01 -5.37 35.05
CA LEU A 661 30.86 -5.02 33.64
C LEU A 661 32.10 -5.39 32.82
N SER A 662 33.29 -5.22 33.39
CA SER A 662 34.55 -5.69 32.77
C SER A 662 34.51 -7.18 32.47
N ALA A 663 34.01 -7.98 33.42
CA ALA A 663 33.87 -9.43 33.24
C ALA A 663 32.83 -9.80 32.18
N LYS A 664 31.75 -9.01 32.04
CA LYS A 664 30.73 -9.22 31.00
C LYS A 664 31.23 -8.86 29.60
N LEU A 665 31.96 -7.75 29.47
CA LEU A 665 32.35 -7.20 28.16
C LEU A 665 33.75 -7.65 27.70
N GLY A 666 34.55 -8.25 28.57
CA GLY A 666 35.85 -8.84 28.22
C GLY A 666 36.99 -7.84 28.07
N TYR A 667 36.82 -6.60 28.54
CA TYR A 667 37.86 -5.58 28.64
C TYR A 667 37.75 -4.81 29.95
N GLU A 668 38.83 -4.17 30.37
CA GLU A 668 38.87 -3.45 31.64
C GLU A 668 38.04 -2.16 31.59
N ILE A 669 37.16 -2.02 32.57
CA ILE A 669 36.37 -0.82 32.86
C ILE A 669 36.63 -0.47 34.33
N ARG A 670 36.88 0.80 34.61
CA ARG A 670 37.13 1.33 35.95
C ARG A 670 36.69 2.78 36.05
N LEU A 671 36.60 3.28 37.29
CA LEU A 671 36.51 4.71 37.53
C LEU A 671 37.77 5.41 36.97
N PRO A 672 37.62 6.60 36.36
CA PRO A 672 38.77 7.39 35.95
C PRO A 672 39.52 7.88 37.19
N THR A 673 40.82 8.09 37.08
CA THR A 673 41.50 8.98 38.03
C THR A 673 41.07 10.42 37.77
N GLU A 674 41.29 11.27 38.75
CA GLU A 674 40.96 12.68 38.69
C GLU A 674 41.59 13.41 37.49
N TRP A 675 42.84 13.10 37.15
CA TRP A 675 43.51 13.69 35.98
C TRP A 675 43.03 13.11 34.65
N GLU A 676 42.64 11.83 34.60
CA GLU A 676 42.02 11.23 33.42
C GLU A 676 40.65 11.87 33.14
N TRP A 677 39.86 12.09 34.20
CA TRP A 677 38.59 12.81 34.12
C TRP A 677 38.80 14.24 33.62
N GLN A 678 39.77 14.97 34.20
CA GLN A 678 40.10 16.33 33.76
C GLN A 678 40.61 16.36 32.31
N GLN A 679 41.42 15.38 31.89
CA GLN A 679 41.87 15.26 30.51
C GLN A 679 40.70 15.05 29.55
N ALA A 680 39.71 14.23 29.92
CA ALA A 680 38.49 14.06 29.12
C ALA A 680 37.68 15.37 29.04
N ALA A 681 37.57 16.11 30.13
CA ALA A 681 36.83 17.37 30.18
C ALA A 681 37.50 18.48 29.36
N THR A 682 38.83 18.63 29.45
CA THR A 682 39.55 19.82 28.94
C THR A 682 40.50 19.55 27.78
N VAL A 683 40.83 18.28 27.50
CA VAL A 683 41.89 17.88 26.56
C VAL A 683 43.23 18.53 26.92
N GLY A 684 43.49 18.65 28.22
CA GLY A 684 44.74 19.18 28.77
C GLY A 684 44.88 20.71 28.67
N ASP A 685 43.82 21.43 28.30
CA ASP A 685 43.83 22.90 28.25
C ASP A 685 43.57 23.49 29.65
N PRO A 686 44.58 24.06 30.33
CA PRO A 686 44.43 24.59 31.69
C PRO A 686 43.58 25.87 31.74
N SER A 687 43.23 26.47 30.60
CA SER A 687 42.35 27.65 30.56
C SER A 687 40.86 27.28 30.63
N ARG A 688 40.52 26.00 30.44
CA ARG A 688 39.15 25.50 30.50
C ARG A 688 38.75 25.20 31.93
N LYS A 689 37.77 25.96 32.44
CA LYS A 689 37.16 25.74 33.75
C LYS A 689 35.96 24.79 33.69
N TYR A 690 35.38 24.67 32.50
CA TYR A 690 34.25 23.81 32.15
C TYR A 690 34.58 23.09 30.84
N PRO A 691 33.92 21.96 30.52
CA PRO A 691 34.18 21.19 29.30
C PRO A 691 34.12 22.01 28.02
N TRP A 692 33.19 22.98 27.95
CA TRP A 692 33.00 23.85 26.80
C TRP A 692 33.89 25.10 26.77
N GLY A 693 34.59 25.47 27.86
CA GLY A 693 35.45 26.65 27.87
C GLY A 693 35.72 27.26 29.24
N THR A 694 36.14 28.54 29.23
CA THR A 694 36.55 29.27 30.45
C THR A 694 35.39 29.89 31.21
N ASN A 695 34.33 30.31 30.51
CA ASN A 695 33.20 31.03 31.07
C ASN A 695 31.99 30.12 31.26
N TRP A 696 31.22 30.40 32.31
CA TRP A 696 29.98 29.70 32.58
C TRP A 696 28.90 30.06 31.55
N GLU A 697 28.16 29.07 31.07
CA GLU A 697 27.02 29.20 30.16
C GLU A 697 25.88 28.34 30.72
N ALA A 698 24.87 28.98 31.33
CA ALA A 698 23.84 28.30 32.10
C ALA A 698 23.04 27.27 31.27
N GLU A 699 22.88 27.50 29.97
CA GLU A 699 22.17 26.62 29.05
C GLU A 699 22.92 25.32 28.68
N ARG A 700 24.11 25.08 29.23
CA ARG A 700 24.97 23.93 28.91
C ARG A 700 25.05 22.86 29.99
N ALA A 701 24.46 23.10 31.16
CA ALA A 701 24.49 22.16 32.26
C ALA A 701 23.25 22.29 33.15
N ASN A 702 22.99 21.24 33.93
CA ASN A 702 21.97 21.26 34.97
C ASN A 702 22.63 21.52 36.34
N THR A 703 22.58 22.76 36.81
CA THR A 703 23.04 23.15 38.16
C THR A 703 21.93 23.86 38.92
N TYR A 704 22.18 24.34 40.13
CA TYR A 704 21.18 25.01 40.95
C TYR A 704 20.48 26.19 40.23
N GLU A 705 21.20 26.90 39.35
CA GLU A 705 20.66 28.02 38.56
C GLU A 705 19.52 27.61 37.61
N SER A 706 19.48 26.35 37.18
CA SER A 706 18.40 25.81 36.35
C SER A 706 17.05 25.82 37.06
N ARG A 707 17.07 25.79 38.41
CA ARG A 707 15.92 25.69 39.31
C ARG A 707 15.04 24.46 39.06
N LEU A 708 15.61 23.42 38.47
CA LEU A 708 14.91 22.15 38.26
C LEU A 708 14.72 21.37 39.56
N GLY A 709 15.68 21.47 40.49
CA GLY A 709 15.66 20.74 41.76
C GLY A 709 15.70 19.22 41.58
N ARG A 710 16.30 18.77 40.47
CA ARG A 710 16.40 17.36 40.08
C ARG A 710 17.44 17.14 38.98
N THR A 711 17.92 15.92 38.85
CA THR A 711 18.58 15.42 37.63
C THR A 711 17.64 15.49 36.42
N THR A 712 18.23 15.62 35.25
CA THR A 712 17.64 15.32 33.95
C THR A 712 18.10 13.95 33.47
N ALA A 713 17.41 13.37 32.47
CA ALA A 713 17.98 12.29 31.66
C ALA A 713 19.40 12.66 31.18
N VAL A 714 20.27 11.67 31.03
CA VAL A 714 21.66 11.93 30.63
C VAL A 714 21.72 12.61 29.27
N GLY A 715 22.66 13.54 29.07
CA GLY A 715 22.91 14.18 27.78
C GLY A 715 21.80 15.13 27.31
N MET A 716 20.94 15.61 28.20
CA MET A 716 19.92 16.62 27.86
C MET A 716 20.53 17.98 27.50
N TYR A 717 21.84 18.16 27.65
CA TYR A 717 22.59 19.37 27.32
C TYR A 717 23.69 19.08 26.28
N PRO A 718 23.35 18.84 25.00
CA PRO A 718 24.31 18.41 23.97
C PRO A 718 25.46 19.40 23.75
N ARG A 719 25.27 20.67 24.10
CA ARG A 719 26.31 21.71 24.03
C ARG A 719 27.21 21.79 25.26
N GLY A 720 26.87 21.06 26.32
CA GLY A 720 27.75 20.83 27.46
C GLY A 720 28.86 19.83 27.15
N ALA A 721 28.85 19.20 25.97
CA ALA A 721 29.87 18.24 25.58
C ALA A 721 31.28 18.81 25.69
N SER A 722 32.18 18.01 26.24
CA SER A 722 33.63 18.18 26.14
C SER A 722 34.09 18.05 24.68
N LEU A 723 35.36 18.41 24.42
CA LEU A 723 35.95 18.26 23.09
C LEU A 723 36.05 16.81 22.61
N VAL A 724 36.06 15.83 23.53
CA VAL A 724 36.03 14.40 23.19
C VAL A 724 34.61 13.86 22.99
N GLY A 725 33.59 14.69 23.22
CA GLY A 725 32.17 14.35 23.05
C GLY A 725 31.48 13.78 24.29
N ALA A 726 32.18 13.65 25.42
CA ALA A 726 31.59 13.24 26.70
C ALA A 726 30.68 14.35 27.25
N LEU A 727 29.51 13.94 27.74
CA LEU A 727 28.41 14.80 28.17
C LEU A 727 28.21 14.71 29.68
N ASP A 728 27.51 15.71 30.23
CA ASP A 728 27.19 15.84 31.66
C ASP A 728 28.41 15.88 32.60
N MET A 729 29.62 16.06 32.07
CA MET A 729 30.84 16.30 32.87
C MET A 729 30.79 17.60 33.70
N SER A 730 29.74 18.42 33.54
CA SER A 730 29.44 19.56 34.41
C SER A 730 27.94 19.57 34.73
N GLY A 731 27.60 19.53 36.01
CA GLY A 731 26.24 19.48 36.52
C GLY A 731 25.59 18.11 36.35
N ASN A 732 24.26 18.10 36.50
CA ASN A 732 23.41 16.91 36.54
C ASN A 732 23.69 15.99 37.72
N ILE A 733 24.85 15.36 37.84
CA ILE A 733 25.21 14.50 38.98
C ILE A 733 26.73 14.56 39.24
N LEU A 734 27.13 14.43 40.50
CA LEU A 734 28.55 14.26 40.84
C LEU A 734 29.09 12.93 40.29
N GLU A 735 30.37 12.92 39.88
CA GLU A 735 31.04 11.74 39.33
C GLU A 735 32.22 11.29 40.19
N TRP A 736 32.27 10.00 40.55
CA TRP A 736 33.36 9.41 41.34
C TRP A 736 34.66 9.27 40.54
N CYS A 737 35.78 9.62 41.17
CA CYS A 737 37.12 9.27 40.72
C CYS A 737 37.73 8.16 41.58
N LEU A 738 38.73 7.46 41.03
CA LEU A 738 39.38 6.31 41.66
C LEU A 738 40.27 6.70 42.85
N ASN A 739 40.98 7.82 42.76
CA ASN A 739 42.02 8.21 43.71
C ASN A 739 41.48 8.85 45.00
N LEU A 740 42.34 8.85 46.03
CA LEU A 740 42.12 9.59 47.26
C LEU A 740 42.21 11.09 47.02
N HIS A 741 41.43 11.87 47.78
CA HIS A 741 41.51 13.33 47.75
C HIS A 741 42.75 13.86 48.47
N ALA A 742 43.21 13.19 49.53
CA ALA A 742 44.36 13.63 50.31
C ALA A 742 45.71 13.43 49.59
N ASP A 743 45.78 12.40 48.75
CA ASP A 743 46.93 12.10 47.89
C ASP A 743 46.39 11.62 46.53
N PRO A 744 46.42 12.47 45.49
CA PRO A 744 45.91 12.08 44.18
C PRO A 744 46.64 10.87 43.58
N SER A 745 47.90 10.63 43.94
CA SER A 745 48.65 9.49 43.42
C SER A 745 48.24 8.14 44.03
N ASP A 746 47.42 8.15 45.09
CA ASP A 746 46.99 6.97 45.81
C ASP A 746 45.61 6.46 45.33
N THR A 747 45.60 5.26 44.75
CA THR A 747 44.41 4.54 44.29
C THR A 747 44.09 3.30 45.13
N ASP A 748 44.61 3.23 46.37
CA ASP A 748 44.38 2.09 47.28
C ASP A 748 42.89 1.86 47.53
N LEU A 749 42.39 0.72 47.08
CA LEU A 749 40.99 0.33 47.18
C LEU A 749 40.59 -0.10 48.61
N SER A 750 41.57 -0.43 49.46
CA SER A 750 41.34 -0.86 50.84
C SER A 750 41.23 0.28 51.84
N SER A 751 41.49 1.52 51.41
CA SER A 751 41.35 2.71 52.23
C SER A 751 39.89 3.19 52.32
N SER A 752 39.46 3.57 53.52
CA SER A 752 38.17 4.25 53.78
C SER A 752 38.27 5.78 53.74
N SER A 753 39.42 6.31 53.32
CA SER A 753 39.65 7.76 53.22
C SER A 753 38.84 8.38 52.07
N GLY A 754 38.60 9.69 52.17
CA GLY A 754 37.79 10.42 51.19
C GLY A 754 38.34 10.32 49.76
N ARG A 755 37.43 10.09 48.81
CA ARG A 755 37.67 10.01 47.37
C ARG A 755 37.34 11.34 46.72
N VAL A 756 37.87 11.53 45.52
CA VAL A 756 37.56 12.69 44.70
C VAL A 756 36.24 12.51 43.97
N VAL A 757 35.42 13.55 43.96
CA VAL A 757 34.29 13.70 43.03
C VAL A 757 34.48 14.92 42.14
N ARG A 758 33.92 14.86 40.93
CA ARG A 758 34.04 15.91 39.90
C ARG A 758 32.69 16.25 39.27
N GLY A 759 32.65 17.36 38.54
CA GLY A 759 31.54 17.77 37.68
C GLY A 759 30.43 18.59 38.34
N GLY A 760 30.22 18.46 39.65
CA GLY A 760 29.11 19.12 40.36
C GLY A 760 27.73 18.51 40.01
N SER A 761 26.71 18.84 40.79
CA SER A 761 25.35 18.30 40.65
C SER A 761 24.31 19.37 40.28
N TRP A 762 23.06 18.93 40.10
CA TRP A 762 21.90 19.81 39.94
C TRP A 762 21.62 20.72 41.15
N ASP A 763 22.13 20.38 42.34
CA ASP A 763 21.93 21.16 43.58
C ASP A 763 23.09 22.13 43.88
N ASP A 764 24.17 22.04 43.09
CA ASP A 764 25.37 22.84 43.30
C ASP A 764 25.31 24.19 42.57
N ASP A 765 25.96 25.20 43.16
CA ASP A 765 26.23 26.47 42.48
C ASP A 765 27.19 26.22 41.28
N PRO A 766 27.04 26.95 40.15
CA PRO A 766 27.94 26.81 38.99
C PRO A 766 29.44 26.82 39.30
N LEU A 767 29.86 27.48 40.38
CA LEU A 767 31.26 27.48 40.82
C LEU A 767 31.78 26.08 41.17
N PHE A 768 30.91 25.17 41.61
CA PHE A 768 31.25 23.78 41.93
C PHE A 768 31.09 22.84 40.73
N ALA A 769 30.42 23.26 39.66
CA ALA A 769 30.31 22.50 38.41
C ALA A 769 31.57 22.61 37.52
N ARG A 770 32.68 23.07 38.09
CA ARG A 770 33.97 23.20 37.43
C ARG A 770 34.67 21.86 37.35
N VAL A 771 35.73 21.83 36.57
CA VAL A 771 36.79 20.82 36.65
C VAL A 771 37.59 21.01 37.96
N PHE A 772 36.92 21.18 39.12
CA PHE A 772 37.53 21.29 40.44
C PHE A 772 37.11 20.09 41.31
N PRO A 773 38.02 19.50 42.12
CA PRO A 773 37.68 18.36 42.97
C PRO A 773 36.95 18.74 44.25
N LEU A 774 36.05 17.86 44.70
CA LEU A 774 35.52 17.92 46.07
C LEU A 774 35.85 16.61 46.81
N PRO A 775 36.16 16.67 48.13
CA PRO A 775 36.34 15.49 48.95
C PRO A 775 34.99 14.90 49.38
N LEU A 776 34.81 13.60 49.21
CA LEU A 776 33.65 12.87 49.74
C LEU A 776 34.06 11.52 50.33
N LEU A 777 33.42 11.12 51.44
CA LEU A 777 33.67 9.79 52.02
C LEU A 777 33.13 8.70 51.09
N PRO A 778 33.87 7.59 50.88
CA PRO A 778 33.52 6.58 49.88
C PRO A 778 32.19 5.84 50.15
N SER A 779 31.76 5.80 51.41
CA SER A 779 30.47 5.23 51.84
C SER A 779 29.27 6.18 51.66
N VAL A 780 29.49 7.46 51.36
CA VAL A 780 28.40 8.41 51.15
C VAL A 780 27.93 8.32 49.70
N PRO A 781 26.67 7.93 49.41
CA PRO A 781 26.20 7.81 48.05
C PRO A 781 26.03 9.17 47.35
N LEU A 782 26.34 9.26 46.05
CA LEU A 782 26.23 10.52 45.28
C LEU A 782 24.78 10.87 44.93
N ARG A 783 24.49 12.18 44.87
CA ARG A 783 23.18 12.75 44.48
C ARG A 783 23.30 13.71 43.30
#